data_AF-A0A2R7Y8W7-F1
#
_entry.id   AF-A0A2R7Y8W7-F1
#
_cell.length_a   1.000
_cell.length_b   1.000
_cell.length_c   1.000
_cell.angle_alpha   90.00
_cell.angle_beta   90.00
_cell.angle_gamma   90.00
#
_symmetry.space_group_name_H-M   'P 1'
#
loop_
_entity.id
_entity.type
_entity.pdbx_description
1 polymer ?
#
loop_
_entity_poly.entity_id
_entity_poly.type
_entity_poly.pdbx_seq_one_letter_code
_entity_poly.pdbx_strand_id
1 'polypeptide(L)'
;MRSYAIVLSMFFALVLTILSGLIYIPSSTPYSPWNSGVYGISSVFEEFKADLLNDLSNLKCGSTLFLILQRGLTEDEVKSLTNFVRCGSVVVVSDSQGYSKTFLSGLGIDVVFHGKQVLDEVTAFNYRWVIKTKVKDFNVVVSNVTYVEIRTAADFMAETSKYAYVDTDGNGFYDVYDPMGSYAVLIGWRVGNGSVVLIPSPTFFMNEYVTTLDNIKFLSGLGVGGAYAIYVNTINLSWFDRVKLYLYLWTASKPTLLSHLSVLIVSTALTYMWVSKNVDLKRFKTRYKLAYLTVALIPYIITSYVSLNPAYLIPCPALIAAAFINLNVFTALSLAMSYVAVGLNLAYVLTYLTTLTLLVKSLRVGRGYGFLGFTSASTLTLQAINALTAIINPYLIVGLASAAVFFTLLSVVTYITSLRNVSIEVLNVPNEVYVGSSVRVGLLVKASKPLKCFVEGPAKVEKVVNPDDVVWFDVVVEHVGLNRFLATVSVTDLSGLAFKEVGVFNFEFNALPLTSRLLARAKALLAGVGLGDIHAAISIAALMRMDELSGKLVPVSDEELVALVKAFKEVGVDGGVVSFLKKLIEEYVEISGEVKWRTGEYAGVREFEPGDTFRDLHWKKTLSMLRFVSKEYVTASESQGGGGGAGGGEAFLIVNLTATSSRELDALLANLLHHVVERTSSDPEASLDVVLVLGGYVAVLSGNAVGVLELLYRTLRGSPLEVLYEYESLNRYLRPEEVEFISKAMDLKPFNALLTYLASSSRELVQALLNVGIKPPRRYILIHGKATSTWASYLIYVLSGVGFTHAYVGDRNF
;
A
#
# COMPACT_ATOMS: atom_id res chain seq x y z
N MET A 1 4.40 -8.13 -2.08
CA MET A 1 4.44 -8.75 -0.73
C MET A 1 3.08 -8.79 -0.02
N ARG A 2 2.34 -7.68 0.11
CA ARG A 2 1.04 -7.66 0.84
C ARG A 2 -0.08 -8.51 0.20
N SER A 3 -0.16 -8.59 -1.13
CA SER A 3 -1.11 -9.42 -1.87
C SER A 3 -0.91 -10.92 -1.65
N TYR A 4 0.34 -11.39 -1.61
CA TYR A 4 0.67 -12.80 -1.31
C TYR A 4 0.31 -13.19 0.14
N ALA A 5 0.45 -12.29 1.11
CA ALA A 5 0.10 -12.55 2.50
C ALA A 5 -1.41 -12.78 2.71
N ILE A 6 -2.27 -12.11 1.92
CA ILE A 6 -3.73 -12.25 2.00
C ILE A 6 -4.19 -13.53 1.29
N VAL A 7 -3.61 -13.87 0.13
CA VAL A 7 -3.91 -15.15 -0.53
C VAL A 7 -3.48 -16.32 0.36
N LEU A 8 -2.31 -16.20 0.99
CA LEU A 8 -1.83 -17.18 1.95
C LEU A 8 -2.76 -17.28 3.17
N SER A 9 -3.27 -16.16 3.69
CA SER A 9 -4.18 -16.17 4.84
C SER A 9 -5.55 -16.78 4.52
N MET A 10 -6.11 -16.52 3.34
CA MET A 10 -7.35 -17.15 2.88
C MET A 10 -7.16 -18.65 2.66
N PHE A 11 -6.01 -19.06 2.09
CA PHE A 11 -5.66 -20.47 1.96
C PHE A 11 -5.56 -21.16 3.32
N PHE A 12 -4.87 -20.54 4.28
CA PHE A 12 -4.80 -21.06 5.65
C PHE A 12 -6.20 -21.15 6.29
N ALA A 13 -7.02 -20.10 6.23
CA ALA A 13 -8.37 -20.14 6.80
C ALA A 13 -9.23 -21.28 6.22
N LEU A 14 -9.12 -21.54 4.91
CA LEU A 14 -9.78 -22.65 4.25
C LEU A 14 -9.28 -24.00 4.77
N VAL A 15 -7.96 -24.21 4.80
CA VAL A 15 -7.34 -25.44 5.31
C VAL A 15 -7.76 -25.70 6.76
N LEU A 16 -7.79 -24.67 7.60
CA LEU A 16 -8.18 -24.77 9.00
C LEU A 16 -9.67 -25.10 9.18
N THR A 17 -10.53 -24.56 8.32
CA THR A 17 -11.97 -24.89 8.31
C THR A 17 -12.19 -26.34 7.93
N ILE A 18 -11.49 -26.82 6.90
CA ILE A 18 -11.52 -28.22 6.48
C ILE A 18 -11.08 -29.13 7.63
N LEU A 19 -9.95 -28.83 8.27
CA LEU A 19 -9.42 -29.58 9.42
C LEU A 19 -10.43 -29.66 10.59
N SER A 20 -11.18 -28.58 10.87
CA SER A 20 -12.19 -28.58 11.93
C SER A 20 -13.39 -29.48 11.61
N GLY A 21 -13.80 -29.56 10.34
CA GLY A 21 -14.87 -30.44 9.91
C GLY A 21 -14.51 -31.93 10.02
N LEU A 22 -13.22 -32.27 9.89
CA LEU A 22 -12.74 -33.66 9.88
C LEU A 22 -13.06 -34.41 11.19
N ILE A 23 -13.11 -33.73 12.34
CA ILE A 23 -13.39 -34.36 13.64
C ILE A 23 -14.80 -34.98 13.68
N TYR A 24 -15.76 -34.37 12.98
CA TYR A 24 -17.17 -34.75 13.04
C TYR A 24 -17.60 -35.73 11.94
N ILE A 25 -16.75 -35.96 10.94
CA ILE A 25 -17.04 -36.92 9.87
C ILE A 25 -16.89 -38.33 10.44
N PRO A 26 -17.90 -39.21 10.39
CA PRO A 26 -17.77 -40.59 10.90
C PRO A 26 -16.71 -41.36 10.10
N SER A 27 -16.02 -42.28 10.78
CA SER A 27 -15.05 -43.17 10.14
C SER A 27 -15.72 -44.45 9.63
N SER A 28 -15.11 -45.10 8.64
CA SER A 28 -15.42 -46.46 8.23
C SER A 28 -14.32 -47.47 8.58
N THR A 29 -13.21 -47.03 9.19
CA THR A 29 -12.11 -47.92 9.57
C THR A 29 -12.59 -48.92 10.64
N PRO A 30 -12.39 -50.24 10.47
CA PRO A 30 -12.70 -51.23 11.51
C PRO A 30 -11.99 -50.91 12.82
N TYR A 31 -12.65 -51.20 13.94
CA TYR A 31 -12.17 -50.96 15.30
C TYR A 31 -11.88 -49.50 15.67
N SER A 32 -12.20 -48.55 14.80
CA SER A 32 -12.01 -47.13 15.10
C SER A 32 -13.06 -46.66 16.12
N PRO A 33 -12.67 -45.87 17.14
CA PRO A 33 -13.61 -45.23 18.06
C PRO A 33 -14.57 -44.26 17.37
N TRP A 34 -14.21 -43.74 16.18
CA TRP A 34 -15.05 -42.83 15.40
C TRP A 34 -15.88 -43.54 14.32
N ASN A 35 -15.80 -44.87 14.24
CA ASN A 35 -16.64 -45.64 13.32
C ASN A 35 -17.94 -46.01 14.04
N SER A 36 -19.04 -45.39 13.62
CA SER A 36 -20.39 -45.64 14.13
C SER A 36 -21.08 -46.83 13.44
N GLY A 37 -20.45 -47.40 12.42
CA GLY A 37 -20.92 -48.61 11.76
C GLY A 37 -20.69 -49.87 12.59
N VAL A 38 -21.10 -51.00 12.00
CA VAL A 38 -21.14 -52.34 12.61
C VAL A 38 -19.75 -52.81 13.11
N TYR A 39 -18.69 -52.47 12.35
CA TYR A 39 -17.31 -52.89 12.63
C TYR A 39 -16.49 -51.91 13.49
N GLY A 40 -17.09 -50.81 13.97
CA GLY A 40 -16.41 -49.83 14.83
C GLY A 40 -16.47 -50.18 16.32
N ILE A 41 -15.86 -49.35 17.18
CA ILE A 41 -15.96 -49.47 18.65
C ILE A 41 -16.56 -48.23 19.32
N SER A 42 -17.24 -47.38 18.55
CA SER A 42 -17.83 -46.14 19.07
C SER A 42 -18.78 -46.38 20.24
N SER A 43 -19.52 -47.50 20.25
CA SER A 43 -20.43 -47.85 21.35
C SER A 43 -19.68 -48.06 22.68
N VAL A 44 -18.50 -48.69 22.64
CA VAL A 44 -17.66 -48.85 23.84
C VAL A 44 -17.13 -47.51 24.31
N PHE A 45 -16.64 -46.71 23.37
CA PHE A 45 -16.09 -45.38 23.66
C PHE A 45 -17.15 -44.45 24.29
N GLU A 46 -18.37 -44.44 23.76
CA GLU A 46 -19.46 -43.58 24.22
C GLU A 46 -20.09 -44.06 25.53
N GLU A 47 -20.40 -45.36 25.65
CA GLU A 47 -21.10 -45.92 26.81
C GLU A 47 -20.24 -45.82 28.08
N PHE A 48 -18.95 -46.13 27.96
CA PHE A 48 -18.01 -46.06 29.08
C PHE A 48 -17.37 -44.68 29.26
N LYS A 49 -17.64 -43.73 28.36
CA LYS A 49 -16.95 -42.42 28.27
C LYS A 49 -15.44 -42.60 28.40
N ALA A 50 -14.91 -43.60 27.68
CA ALA A 50 -13.56 -44.07 27.89
C ALA A 50 -12.53 -43.07 27.35
N ASP A 51 -11.47 -42.81 28.12
CA ASP A 51 -10.35 -41.99 27.65
C ASP A 51 -9.58 -42.75 26.56
N LEU A 52 -9.36 -42.11 25.40
CA LEU A 52 -8.49 -42.68 24.37
C LEU A 52 -7.03 -42.45 24.77
N LEU A 53 -6.23 -43.50 24.77
CA LEU A 53 -4.82 -43.46 25.11
C LEU A 53 -3.95 -43.83 23.91
N ASN A 54 -3.03 -42.95 23.53
CA ASN A 54 -1.99 -43.25 22.55
C ASN A 54 -0.67 -43.69 23.20
N ASP A 55 -0.53 -43.46 24.50
CA ASP A 55 0.61 -43.85 25.32
C ASP A 55 0.11 -44.33 26.69
N LEU A 56 0.84 -45.25 27.31
CA LEU A 56 0.53 -45.88 28.60
C LEU A 56 1.22 -45.19 29.78
N SER A 57 2.05 -44.16 29.54
CA SER A 57 2.79 -43.44 30.58
C SER A 57 1.92 -42.80 31.68
N ASN A 58 0.69 -42.39 31.35
CA ASN A 58 -0.23 -41.68 32.26
C ASN A 58 -1.38 -42.55 32.79
N LEU A 59 -1.22 -43.87 32.82
CA LEU A 59 -2.25 -44.77 33.36
C LEU A 59 -2.49 -44.53 34.86
N LYS A 60 -3.76 -44.36 35.24
CA LYS A 60 -4.16 -44.17 36.65
C LYS A 60 -4.52 -45.51 37.29
N CYS A 61 -3.83 -45.92 38.35
CA CYS A 61 -4.16 -47.15 39.06
C CYS A 61 -5.62 -47.19 39.55
N GLY A 62 -6.23 -48.38 39.52
CA GLY A 62 -7.65 -48.58 39.86
C GLY A 62 -8.63 -48.21 38.74
N SER A 63 -8.14 -48.05 37.51
CA SER A 63 -8.97 -47.87 36.31
C SER A 63 -9.12 -49.18 35.52
N THR A 64 -9.99 -49.16 34.51
CA THR A 64 -10.24 -50.30 33.62
C THR A 64 -9.72 -49.97 32.23
N LEU A 65 -8.87 -50.84 31.67
CA LEU A 65 -8.31 -50.67 30.33
C LEU A 65 -8.87 -51.73 29.37
N PHE A 66 -9.46 -51.28 28.28
CA PHE A 66 -9.80 -52.12 27.13
C PHE A 66 -8.63 -52.17 26.16
N LEU A 67 -8.11 -53.36 25.91
CA LEU A 67 -6.94 -53.61 25.07
C LEU A 67 -7.34 -54.51 23.89
N ILE A 68 -7.48 -53.91 22.70
CA ILE A 68 -7.87 -54.60 21.46
C ILE A 68 -6.61 -54.76 20.60
N LEU A 69 -6.08 -55.98 20.51
CA LEU A 69 -4.78 -56.22 19.90
C LEU A 69 -4.90 -56.57 18.42
N GLN A 70 -4.32 -55.71 17.56
CA GLN A 70 -4.06 -56.00 16.14
C GLN A 70 -2.57 -56.01 15.77
N ARG A 71 -1.70 -55.69 16.74
CA ARG A 71 -0.24 -55.84 16.66
C ARG A 71 0.32 -56.31 18.00
N GLY A 72 1.53 -56.84 17.98
CA GLY A 72 2.29 -57.16 19.18
C GLY A 72 2.61 -55.93 20.02
N LEU A 73 2.74 -56.13 21.33
CA LEU A 73 3.12 -55.09 22.29
C LEU A 73 4.65 -54.93 22.37
N THR A 74 5.12 -53.71 22.58
CA THR A 74 6.54 -53.43 22.84
C THR A 74 6.93 -53.77 24.28
N GLU A 75 8.23 -53.88 24.57
CA GLU A 75 8.71 -54.17 25.93
C GLU A 75 8.28 -53.11 26.95
N ASP A 76 8.30 -51.83 26.57
CA ASP A 76 7.86 -50.73 27.43
C ASP A 76 6.35 -50.76 27.68
N GLU A 77 5.56 -51.11 26.66
CA GLU A 77 4.11 -51.30 26.79
C GLU A 77 3.81 -52.46 27.75
N VAL A 78 4.49 -53.60 27.58
CA VAL A 78 4.37 -54.77 28.46
C VAL A 78 4.72 -54.42 29.91
N LYS A 79 5.81 -53.69 30.14
CA LYS A 79 6.24 -53.26 31.49
C LYS A 79 5.19 -52.35 32.13
N SER A 80 4.67 -51.39 31.37
CA SER A 80 3.65 -50.44 31.84
C SER A 80 2.33 -51.15 32.18
N LEU A 81 1.85 -52.05 31.32
CA LEU A 81 0.65 -52.86 31.56
C LEU A 81 0.82 -53.80 32.75
N THR A 82 1.98 -54.43 32.89
CA THR A 82 2.27 -55.35 34.01
C THR A 82 2.20 -54.61 35.35
N ASN A 83 2.79 -53.42 35.42
CA ASN A 83 2.71 -52.56 36.61
C ASN A 83 1.28 -52.09 36.87
N PHE A 84 0.55 -51.75 35.82
CA PHE A 84 -0.82 -51.28 35.89
C PHE A 84 -1.78 -52.33 36.48
N VAL A 85 -1.65 -53.60 36.06
CA VAL A 85 -2.41 -54.72 36.65
C VAL A 85 -2.02 -54.90 38.12
N ARG A 86 -0.71 -54.97 38.42
CA ARG A 86 -0.22 -55.17 39.79
C ARG A 86 -0.66 -54.07 40.76
N CYS A 87 -0.90 -52.85 40.27
CA CYS A 87 -1.40 -51.75 41.09
C CYS A 87 -2.92 -51.73 41.31
N GLY A 88 -3.64 -52.82 41.00
CA GLY A 88 -5.06 -52.97 41.32
C GLY A 88 -6.02 -52.68 40.18
N SER A 89 -5.52 -52.52 38.96
CA SER A 89 -6.35 -52.18 37.79
C SER A 89 -6.85 -53.44 37.08
N VAL A 90 -7.87 -53.27 36.24
CA VAL A 90 -8.42 -54.34 35.39
C VAL A 90 -8.00 -54.11 33.95
N VAL A 91 -7.45 -55.14 33.31
CA VAL A 91 -7.14 -55.11 31.88
C VAL A 91 -7.98 -56.18 31.18
N VAL A 92 -8.87 -55.74 30.29
CA VAL A 92 -9.65 -56.64 29.43
C VAL A 92 -8.93 -56.72 28.08
N VAL A 93 -8.33 -57.88 27.81
CA VAL A 93 -7.53 -58.16 26.62
C VAL A 93 -8.37 -58.90 25.61
N SER A 94 -8.38 -58.40 24.38
CA SER A 94 -9.08 -59.00 23.26
C SER A 94 -8.08 -59.29 22.15
N ASP A 95 -7.85 -60.58 21.91
CA ASP A 95 -6.75 -61.09 21.06
C ASP A 95 -7.15 -62.42 20.42
N SER A 96 -6.73 -62.65 19.18
CA SER A 96 -6.88 -63.92 18.46
C SER A 96 -5.56 -64.46 17.91
N GLN A 97 -4.53 -63.62 17.81
CA GLN A 97 -3.27 -63.95 17.12
C GLN A 97 -2.13 -64.22 18.10
N GLY A 98 -2.36 -64.03 19.41
CA GLY A 98 -1.35 -64.21 20.46
C GLY A 98 -0.43 -63.00 20.62
N TYR A 99 -0.85 -61.81 20.18
CA TYR A 99 -0.14 -60.56 20.43
C TYR A 99 -0.01 -60.21 21.91
N SER A 100 -0.90 -60.74 22.75
CA SER A 100 -0.91 -60.61 24.21
C SER A 100 0.09 -61.52 24.92
N LYS A 101 0.70 -62.49 24.23
CA LYS A 101 1.54 -63.53 24.85
C LYS A 101 2.65 -62.94 25.73
N THR A 102 3.39 -61.96 25.23
CA THR A 102 4.50 -61.33 25.98
C THR A 102 4.00 -60.62 27.24
N PHE A 103 2.84 -59.97 27.17
CA PHE A 103 2.19 -59.33 28.32
C PHE A 103 1.70 -60.35 29.35
N LEU A 104 1.00 -61.40 28.92
CA LEU A 104 0.50 -62.46 29.79
C LEU A 104 1.66 -63.20 30.48
N SER A 105 2.72 -63.54 29.74
CA SER A 105 3.93 -64.16 30.31
C SER A 105 4.63 -63.24 31.32
N GLY A 106 4.62 -61.92 31.11
CA GLY A 106 5.12 -60.93 32.10
C GLY A 106 4.36 -60.94 33.43
N LEU A 107 3.13 -61.45 33.44
CA LEU A 107 2.31 -61.68 34.63
C LEU A 107 2.44 -63.11 35.19
N GLY A 108 3.23 -63.97 34.56
CA GLY A 108 3.35 -65.39 34.92
C GLY A 108 2.23 -66.28 34.38
N ILE A 109 1.49 -65.81 33.37
CA ILE A 109 0.38 -66.53 32.74
C ILE A 109 0.85 -67.13 31.41
N ASP A 110 0.73 -68.45 31.27
CA ASP A 110 1.08 -69.20 30.07
C ASP A 110 -0.17 -69.61 29.29
N VAL A 111 -0.34 -68.98 28.11
CA VAL A 111 -1.43 -69.21 27.16
C VAL A 111 -0.84 -69.36 25.77
N VAL A 112 -1.28 -70.39 25.05
CA VAL A 112 -0.91 -70.65 23.66
C VAL A 112 -2.11 -70.40 22.75
N PHE A 113 -1.95 -69.49 21.80
CA PHE A 113 -2.95 -69.20 20.77
C PHE A 113 -2.65 -70.07 19.55
N HIS A 114 -3.65 -70.85 19.11
CA HIS A 114 -3.50 -71.75 17.96
C HIS A 114 -3.93 -71.11 16.63
N GLY A 115 -4.59 -69.95 16.67
CA GLY A 115 -5.04 -69.23 15.47
C GLY A 115 -6.17 -69.93 14.69
N LYS A 116 -6.78 -70.98 15.28
CA LYS A 116 -7.90 -71.73 14.71
C LYS A 116 -9.21 -71.29 15.35
N GLN A 117 -10.29 -71.23 14.57
CA GLN A 117 -11.59 -70.78 15.10
C GLN A 117 -12.29 -71.90 15.85
N VAL A 118 -13.01 -71.53 16.90
CA VAL A 118 -13.93 -72.42 17.62
C VAL A 118 -15.34 -72.12 17.14
N LEU A 119 -16.05 -73.16 16.69
CA LEU A 119 -17.43 -73.09 16.23
C LEU A 119 -18.33 -73.90 17.15
N ASP A 120 -19.54 -73.43 17.38
CA ASP A 120 -20.52 -74.11 18.23
C ASP A 120 -21.92 -74.00 17.62
N GLU A 121 -22.54 -75.14 17.33
CA GLU A 121 -23.91 -75.20 16.79
C GLU A 121 -24.98 -75.16 17.89
N VAL A 122 -24.63 -75.53 19.12
CA VAL A 122 -25.58 -75.71 20.22
C VAL A 122 -25.78 -74.41 20.97
N THR A 123 -24.70 -73.68 21.25
CA THR A 123 -24.76 -72.38 21.92
C THR A 123 -24.61 -71.20 20.96
N ALA A 124 -24.87 -71.41 19.66
CA ALA A 124 -24.85 -70.34 18.66
C ALA A 124 -25.88 -69.23 18.95
N PHE A 125 -25.49 -67.98 18.69
CA PHE A 125 -26.38 -66.84 18.55
C PHE A 125 -26.55 -66.52 17.06
N ASN A 126 -27.64 -67.01 16.47
CA ASN A 126 -27.97 -66.94 15.03
C ASN A 126 -27.02 -67.71 14.10
N TYR A 127 -25.71 -67.65 14.31
CA TYR A 127 -24.67 -68.27 13.48
C TYR A 127 -23.62 -68.97 14.34
N ARG A 128 -23.06 -70.09 13.85
CA ARG A 128 -22.07 -70.94 14.57
C ARG A 128 -20.77 -70.24 15.00
N TRP A 129 -20.42 -69.13 14.35
CA TRP A 129 -19.26 -68.29 14.68
C TRP A 129 -19.50 -67.35 15.87
N VAL A 130 -20.73 -67.28 16.36
CA VAL A 130 -21.16 -66.33 17.39
C VAL A 130 -21.68 -67.11 18.58
N ILE A 131 -20.90 -67.17 19.65
CA ILE A 131 -21.14 -68.04 20.80
C ILE A 131 -21.90 -67.28 21.87
N LYS A 132 -23.08 -67.79 22.25
CA LYS A 132 -23.90 -67.31 23.36
C LYS A 132 -23.60 -68.12 24.61
N THR A 133 -23.13 -67.47 25.66
CA THR A 133 -22.80 -68.13 26.92
C THR A 133 -23.31 -67.33 28.11
N LYS A 134 -23.40 -67.97 29.27
CA LYS A 134 -23.87 -67.34 30.51
C LYS A 134 -22.71 -67.16 31.47
N VAL A 135 -22.41 -65.91 31.81
CA VAL A 135 -21.37 -65.55 32.79
C VAL A 135 -22.05 -64.99 34.02
N LYS A 136 -22.12 -65.79 35.10
CA LYS A 136 -22.91 -65.47 36.30
C LYS A 136 -24.36 -65.13 35.91
N ASP A 137 -24.78 -63.88 36.07
CA ASP A 137 -26.13 -63.40 35.76
C ASP A 137 -26.26 -62.76 34.37
N PHE A 138 -25.18 -62.69 33.59
CA PHE A 138 -25.15 -62.03 32.28
C PHE A 138 -25.21 -63.04 31.12
N ASN A 139 -26.02 -62.74 30.11
CA ASN A 139 -25.96 -63.44 28.83
C ASN A 139 -25.01 -62.71 27.89
N VAL A 140 -23.90 -63.35 27.56
CA VAL A 140 -22.81 -62.75 26.79
C VAL A 140 -22.73 -63.41 25.42
N VAL A 141 -22.40 -62.61 24.40
CA VAL A 141 -22.15 -63.08 23.05
C VAL A 141 -20.73 -62.77 22.63
N VAL A 142 -19.99 -63.76 22.15
CA VAL A 142 -18.62 -63.59 21.65
C VAL A 142 -18.50 -64.19 20.26
N SER A 143 -18.11 -63.38 19.28
CA SER A 143 -17.94 -63.82 17.88
C SER A 143 -16.51 -64.23 17.58
N ASN A 144 -16.29 -65.10 16.60
CA ASN A 144 -14.97 -65.50 16.08
C ASN A 144 -13.96 -65.88 17.18
N VAL A 145 -14.40 -66.70 18.13
CA VAL A 145 -13.55 -67.18 19.22
C VAL A 145 -12.42 -68.02 18.66
N THR A 146 -11.18 -67.75 19.10
CA THR A 146 -9.99 -68.51 18.71
C THR A 146 -9.65 -69.55 19.76
N TYR A 147 -9.22 -70.73 19.31
CA TYR A 147 -8.76 -71.79 20.19
C TYR A 147 -7.48 -71.38 20.93
N VAL A 148 -7.58 -71.42 22.25
CA VAL A 148 -6.50 -71.13 23.18
C VAL A 148 -6.30 -72.30 24.13
N GLU A 149 -5.03 -72.67 24.33
CA GLU A 149 -4.60 -73.66 25.32
C GLU A 149 -4.05 -72.92 26.55
N ILE A 150 -4.60 -73.20 27.71
CA ILE A 150 -4.28 -72.51 28.96
C ILE A 150 -3.48 -73.49 29.84
N ARG A 151 -2.22 -73.13 30.16
CA ARG A 151 -1.30 -73.98 30.93
C ARG A 151 -1.14 -73.52 32.39
N THR A 152 -1.65 -72.34 32.71
CA THR A 152 -1.69 -71.81 34.07
C THR A 152 -3.11 -71.90 34.62
N ALA A 153 -3.26 -72.17 35.92
CA ALA A 153 -4.58 -72.18 36.56
C ALA A 153 -5.33 -70.86 36.30
N ALA A 154 -6.59 -70.95 35.84
CA ALA A 154 -7.40 -69.83 35.41
C ALA A 154 -8.84 -69.95 35.91
N ASP A 155 -9.53 -68.82 36.01
CA ASP A 155 -10.98 -68.77 36.21
C ASP A 155 -11.68 -68.82 34.85
N PHE A 156 -12.26 -69.97 34.51
CA PHE A 156 -13.02 -70.16 33.28
C PHE A 156 -14.41 -69.54 33.44
N MET A 157 -14.52 -68.25 33.10
CA MET A 157 -15.74 -67.46 33.31
C MET A 157 -16.87 -67.89 32.38
N ALA A 158 -16.52 -68.35 31.18
CA ALA A 158 -17.44 -68.92 30.21
C ALA A 158 -16.72 -69.87 29.25
N GLU A 159 -17.44 -70.92 28.88
CA GLU A 159 -17.03 -71.92 27.89
C GLU A 159 -18.11 -72.12 26.84
N THR A 160 -17.74 -72.76 25.74
CA THR A 160 -18.66 -73.26 24.71
C THR A 160 -19.44 -74.48 25.20
N SER A 161 -20.35 -74.99 24.37
CA SER A 161 -20.94 -76.31 24.58
C SER A 161 -19.89 -77.41 24.44
N LYS A 162 -20.20 -78.61 24.96
CA LYS A 162 -19.38 -79.81 24.78
C LYS A 162 -19.33 -80.32 23.33
N TYR A 163 -20.17 -79.75 22.46
CA TYR A 163 -20.29 -80.09 21.04
C TYR A 163 -19.66 -79.02 20.14
N ALA A 164 -18.98 -78.03 20.72
CA ALA A 164 -18.16 -77.12 19.94
C ALA A 164 -16.94 -77.86 19.39
N TYR A 165 -16.38 -77.35 18.30
CA TYR A 165 -15.21 -77.93 17.65
C TYR A 165 -14.25 -76.84 17.17
N VAL A 166 -12.97 -77.18 17.09
CA VAL A 166 -11.96 -76.31 16.49
C VAL A 166 -11.92 -76.59 15.01
N ASP A 167 -12.24 -75.60 14.19
CA ASP A 167 -12.15 -75.67 12.73
C ASP A 167 -10.67 -75.66 12.31
N THR A 168 -10.11 -76.85 12.08
CA THR A 168 -8.68 -77.01 11.83
C THR A 168 -8.28 -76.67 10.40
N ASP A 169 -9.17 -76.83 9.43
CA ASP A 169 -8.93 -76.57 8.02
C ASP A 169 -9.48 -75.21 7.53
N GLY A 170 -10.35 -74.57 8.32
CA GLY A 170 -10.93 -73.27 8.05
C GLY A 170 -12.15 -73.32 7.13
N ASN A 171 -12.76 -74.48 6.92
CA ASN A 171 -13.88 -74.65 6.00
C ASN A 171 -15.23 -74.21 6.62
N GLY A 172 -15.27 -74.01 7.94
CA GLY A 172 -16.44 -73.56 8.68
C GLY A 172 -17.44 -74.65 9.05
N PHE A 173 -17.12 -75.93 8.80
CA PHE A 173 -17.95 -77.10 9.09
C PHE A 173 -17.18 -78.08 9.97
N TYR A 174 -17.91 -78.97 10.63
CA TYR A 174 -17.29 -80.01 11.45
C TYR A 174 -16.78 -81.15 10.58
N ASP A 175 -15.48 -81.45 10.70
CA ASP A 175 -14.86 -82.64 10.14
C ASP A 175 -14.46 -83.68 11.20
N VAL A 176 -14.27 -84.92 10.76
CA VAL A 176 -13.90 -86.06 11.63
C VAL A 176 -12.59 -85.83 12.39
N TYR A 177 -11.71 -84.95 11.86
CA TYR A 177 -10.42 -84.62 12.45
C TYR A 177 -10.45 -83.37 13.33
N ASP A 178 -11.55 -82.61 13.34
CA ASP A 178 -11.70 -81.46 14.20
C ASP A 178 -11.91 -81.92 15.65
N PRO A 179 -11.08 -81.45 16.60
CA PRO A 179 -11.26 -81.80 17.98
C PRO A 179 -12.57 -81.16 18.46
N MET A 180 -13.43 -81.99 19.04
CA MET A 180 -14.70 -81.58 19.64
C MET A 180 -14.54 -81.52 21.16
N GLY A 181 -15.13 -80.51 21.80
CA GLY A 181 -15.02 -80.33 23.24
C GLY A 181 -15.58 -78.99 23.74
N SER A 182 -15.40 -78.76 25.04
CA SER A 182 -15.65 -77.46 25.67
C SER A 182 -14.40 -76.59 25.52
N TYR A 183 -14.56 -75.39 25.00
CA TYR A 183 -13.48 -74.44 24.78
C TYR A 183 -13.73 -73.14 25.55
N ALA A 184 -12.66 -72.55 26.07
CA ALA A 184 -12.76 -71.33 26.85
C ALA A 184 -13.10 -70.13 25.95
N VAL A 185 -14.09 -69.35 26.36
CA VAL A 185 -14.56 -68.14 25.65
C VAL A 185 -14.20 -66.87 26.43
N LEU A 186 -14.20 -66.94 27.75
CA LEU A 186 -13.78 -65.85 28.64
C LEU A 186 -12.95 -66.43 29.78
N ILE A 187 -11.74 -65.91 29.96
CA ILE A 187 -10.77 -66.45 30.91
C ILE A 187 -10.27 -65.33 31.81
N GLY A 188 -10.32 -65.54 33.12
CA GLY A 188 -9.92 -64.56 34.13
C GLY A 188 -8.72 -65.01 34.94
N TRP A 189 -7.84 -64.07 35.28
CA TRP A 189 -6.78 -64.24 36.28
C TRP A 189 -6.76 -63.08 37.26
N ARG A 190 -6.57 -63.39 38.53
CA ARG A 190 -6.24 -62.39 39.55
C ARG A 190 -4.72 -62.30 39.69
N VAL A 191 -4.19 -61.08 39.61
CA VAL A 191 -2.75 -60.83 39.74
C VAL A 191 -2.53 -59.71 40.75
N GLY A 192 -2.06 -60.08 41.94
CA GLY A 192 -1.98 -59.16 43.07
C GLY A 192 -3.36 -58.60 43.43
N ASN A 193 -3.50 -57.28 43.43
CA ASN A 193 -4.77 -56.59 43.67
C ASN A 193 -5.59 -56.34 42.40
N GLY A 194 -5.04 -56.61 41.22
CA GLY A 194 -5.71 -56.39 39.93
C GLY A 194 -6.17 -57.69 39.28
N SER A 195 -6.70 -57.57 38.07
CA SER A 195 -7.09 -58.74 37.28
C SER A 195 -6.95 -58.52 35.78
N VAL A 196 -6.81 -59.63 35.06
CA VAL A 196 -6.76 -59.69 33.60
C VAL A 196 -7.87 -60.61 33.13
N VAL A 197 -8.65 -60.14 32.16
CA VAL A 197 -9.68 -60.94 31.48
C VAL A 197 -9.27 -61.07 30.02
N LEU A 198 -9.04 -62.29 29.56
CA LEU A 198 -8.77 -62.60 28.15
C LEU A 198 -10.06 -63.01 27.46
N ILE A 199 -10.32 -62.34 26.34
CA ILE A 199 -11.36 -62.64 25.37
C ILE A 199 -10.64 -63.09 24.09
N PRO A 200 -10.70 -64.37 23.67
CA PRO A 200 -10.00 -64.90 22.50
C PRO A 200 -10.59 -64.42 21.14
N SER A 201 -11.07 -63.17 21.10
CA SER A 201 -11.75 -62.57 19.96
C SER A 201 -11.61 -61.05 19.98
N PRO A 202 -10.90 -60.45 18.99
CA PRO A 202 -10.90 -59.02 18.71
C PRO A 202 -12.30 -58.46 18.43
N THR A 203 -13.17 -59.23 17.77
CA THR A 203 -14.48 -58.76 17.30
C THR A 203 -15.49 -58.53 18.41
N PHE A 204 -15.24 -59.04 19.63
CA PHE A 204 -16.11 -58.81 20.80
C PHE A 204 -16.45 -57.33 21.05
N PHE A 205 -15.47 -56.44 20.87
CA PHE A 205 -15.64 -55.00 21.10
C PHE A 205 -16.31 -54.26 19.94
N MET A 206 -16.55 -54.90 18.79
CA MET A 206 -17.25 -54.25 17.68
C MET A 206 -18.67 -53.90 18.07
N ASN A 207 -19.18 -52.78 17.54
CA ASN A 207 -20.51 -52.25 17.83
C ASN A 207 -21.62 -53.32 17.66
N GLU A 208 -21.51 -54.18 16.64
CA GLU A 208 -22.43 -55.31 16.42
C GLU A 208 -22.58 -56.23 17.62
N TYR A 209 -21.45 -56.60 18.23
CA TYR A 209 -21.40 -57.63 19.26
C TYR A 209 -21.43 -57.03 20.66
N VAL A 210 -20.75 -55.91 20.90
CA VAL A 210 -20.70 -55.31 22.23
C VAL A 210 -22.06 -54.78 22.70
N THR A 211 -22.92 -54.35 21.76
CA THR A 211 -24.29 -53.90 22.06
C THR A 211 -25.31 -55.04 22.12
N THR A 212 -24.89 -56.28 21.83
CA THR A 212 -25.76 -57.46 21.81
C THR A 212 -25.86 -58.10 23.21
N LEU A 213 -27.08 -58.51 23.58
CA LEU A 213 -27.44 -59.08 24.90
C LEU A 213 -26.92 -58.22 26.08
N ASP A 214 -26.23 -58.82 27.05
CA ASP A 214 -25.76 -58.15 28.27
C ASP A 214 -24.25 -57.80 28.20
N ASN A 215 -23.63 -57.78 27.01
CA ASN A 215 -22.19 -57.55 26.85
C ASN A 215 -21.69 -56.23 27.50
N ILE A 216 -22.38 -55.11 27.27
CA ILE A 216 -22.07 -53.83 27.94
C ILE A 216 -22.20 -53.95 29.46
N LYS A 217 -23.26 -54.58 29.95
CA LYS A 217 -23.48 -54.74 31.40
C LYS A 217 -22.40 -55.62 32.02
N PHE A 218 -22.02 -56.70 31.34
CA PHE A 218 -20.90 -57.56 31.72
C PHE A 218 -19.59 -56.76 31.81
N LEU A 219 -19.23 -56.01 30.77
CA LEU A 219 -18.04 -55.15 30.77
C LEU A 219 -18.06 -54.11 31.91
N SER A 220 -19.22 -53.52 32.18
CA SER A 220 -19.38 -52.60 33.32
C SER A 220 -19.20 -53.29 34.68
N GLY A 221 -19.63 -54.54 34.79
CA GLY A 221 -19.46 -55.37 35.99
C GLY A 221 -18.01 -55.82 36.24
N LEU A 222 -17.15 -55.76 35.22
CA LEU A 222 -15.70 -55.99 35.37
C LEU A 222 -14.96 -54.76 35.92
N GLY A 223 -15.53 -53.57 35.81
CA GLY A 223 -14.86 -52.32 36.16
C GLY A 223 -14.68 -52.12 37.68
N VAL A 224 -13.58 -51.48 38.09
CA VAL A 224 -13.23 -51.24 39.51
C VAL A 224 -13.73 -49.89 40.04
N GLY A 225 -14.79 -49.31 39.46
CA GLY A 225 -15.35 -48.01 39.86
C GLY A 225 -14.47 -46.78 39.51
N GLY A 226 -13.27 -46.97 38.96
CA GLY A 226 -12.43 -45.91 38.39
C GLY A 226 -12.79 -45.55 36.94
N ALA A 227 -11.93 -44.77 36.28
CA ALA A 227 -12.10 -44.38 34.87
C ALA A 227 -11.97 -45.58 33.92
N TYR A 228 -12.55 -45.48 32.72
CA TYR A 228 -12.34 -46.43 31.62
C TYR A 228 -11.38 -45.82 30.60
N ALA A 229 -10.54 -46.65 29.99
CA ALA A 229 -9.63 -46.22 28.94
C ALA A 229 -9.55 -47.24 27.80
N ILE A 230 -9.23 -46.77 26.60
CA ILE A 230 -8.99 -47.61 25.42
C ILE A 230 -7.59 -47.31 24.89
N TYR A 231 -6.74 -48.33 24.79
CA TYR A 231 -5.41 -48.16 24.20
C TYR A 231 -5.44 -48.35 22.68
N VAL A 232 -5.44 -47.23 21.95
CA VAL A 232 -5.71 -47.23 20.50
C VAL A 232 -4.48 -47.51 19.63
N ASN A 233 -3.26 -47.41 20.16
CA ASN A 233 -2.04 -47.62 19.37
C ASN A 233 -1.82 -49.09 18.94
N THR A 234 -2.60 -50.02 19.51
CA THR A 234 -2.62 -51.44 19.13
C THR A 234 -3.60 -51.75 18.00
N ILE A 235 -4.44 -50.77 17.65
CA ILE A 235 -5.43 -50.84 16.57
C ILE A 235 -4.82 -50.26 15.29
N ASN A 236 -5.08 -50.91 14.15
CA ASN A 236 -4.63 -50.45 12.84
C ASN A 236 -5.51 -49.32 12.31
N LEU A 237 -5.37 -48.13 12.91
CA LEU A 237 -6.07 -46.93 12.47
C LEU A 237 -5.54 -46.44 11.12
N SER A 238 -6.47 -46.07 10.24
CA SER A 238 -6.15 -45.39 8.98
C SER A 238 -5.44 -44.05 9.23
N TRP A 239 -4.73 -43.53 8.24
CA TRP A 239 -4.07 -42.23 8.35
C TRP A 239 -5.07 -41.12 8.75
N PHE A 240 -6.30 -41.19 8.26
CA PHE A 240 -7.38 -40.26 8.59
C PHE A 240 -7.78 -40.33 10.07
N ASP A 241 -7.94 -41.53 10.61
CA ASP A 241 -8.27 -41.72 12.02
C ASP A 241 -7.09 -41.42 12.95
N ARG A 242 -5.85 -41.56 12.48
CA ARG A 242 -4.68 -41.06 13.21
C ARG A 242 -4.70 -39.55 13.33
N VAL A 243 -5.02 -38.83 12.25
CA VAL A 243 -5.20 -37.37 12.30
C VAL A 243 -6.31 -37.00 13.29
N LYS A 244 -7.46 -37.70 13.24
CA LYS A 244 -8.53 -37.50 14.23
C LYS A 244 -8.08 -37.80 15.65
N LEU A 245 -7.32 -38.87 15.89
CA LEU A 245 -6.79 -39.20 17.21
C LEU A 245 -5.92 -38.07 17.74
N TYR A 246 -4.98 -37.57 16.94
CA TYR A 246 -4.15 -36.44 17.34
C TYR A 246 -5.00 -35.20 17.61
N LEU A 247 -5.98 -34.88 16.75
CA LEU A 247 -6.90 -33.77 16.97
C LEU A 247 -7.77 -33.98 18.23
N TYR A 248 -8.22 -35.19 18.50
CA TYR A 248 -9.06 -35.55 19.65
C TYR A 248 -8.29 -35.48 20.96
N LEU A 249 -7.15 -36.16 21.08
CA LEU A 249 -6.29 -36.13 22.28
C LEU A 249 -5.88 -34.72 22.66
N TRP A 250 -5.78 -33.88 21.63
CA TRP A 250 -5.40 -32.50 21.77
C TRP A 250 -6.64 -31.64 22.14
N THR A 251 -7.78 -31.72 21.43
CA THR A 251 -9.02 -30.98 21.78
C THR A 251 -9.71 -31.40 23.08
N ALA A 252 -9.68 -32.68 23.45
CA ALA A 252 -10.30 -33.23 24.66
C ALA A 252 -9.70 -32.65 25.95
N SER A 253 -8.54 -31.98 25.86
CA SER A 253 -7.84 -31.45 27.02
C SER A 253 -8.42 -30.14 27.59
N LYS A 254 -9.25 -29.34 26.87
CA LYS A 254 -9.94 -28.14 27.44
C LYS A 254 -11.21 -27.72 26.67
N PRO A 255 -12.31 -27.29 27.35
CA PRO A 255 -13.62 -26.93 26.77
C PRO A 255 -13.67 -25.57 26.04
N THR A 256 -12.63 -25.24 25.27
CA THR A 256 -12.44 -23.93 24.64
C THR A 256 -13.15 -23.78 23.30
N LEU A 257 -13.52 -24.85 22.60
CA LEU A 257 -14.14 -24.77 21.27
C LEU A 257 -15.56 -24.15 21.31
N LEU A 258 -16.37 -24.55 22.30
CA LEU A 258 -17.75 -24.07 22.50
C LEU A 258 -17.80 -22.58 22.90
N SER A 259 -16.79 -22.10 23.65
CA SER A 259 -16.69 -20.68 24.00
C SER A 259 -16.29 -19.80 22.81
N HIS A 260 -15.48 -20.31 21.88
CA HIS A 260 -15.11 -19.57 20.67
C HIS A 260 -16.28 -19.46 19.68
N LEU A 261 -17.05 -20.54 19.47
CA LEU A 261 -18.21 -20.51 18.58
C LEU A 261 -19.33 -19.60 19.09
N SER A 262 -19.59 -19.58 20.39
CA SER A 262 -20.60 -18.71 21.00
C SER A 262 -20.23 -17.22 20.91
N VAL A 263 -18.96 -16.86 21.10
CA VAL A 263 -18.47 -15.48 20.89
C VAL A 263 -18.60 -15.05 19.43
N LEU A 264 -18.32 -15.94 18.49
CA LEU A 264 -18.44 -15.64 17.07
C LEU A 264 -19.89 -15.38 16.66
N ILE A 265 -20.83 -16.23 17.10
CA ILE A 265 -22.26 -16.08 16.78
C ILE A 265 -22.80 -14.77 17.37
N VAL A 266 -22.50 -14.48 18.64
CA VAL A 266 -23.01 -13.27 19.30
C VAL A 266 -22.36 -12.00 18.73
N SER A 267 -21.05 -12.01 18.43
CA SER A 267 -20.40 -10.87 17.78
C SER A 267 -20.92 -10.61 16.36
N THR A 268 -21.26 -11.66 15.61
CA THR A 268 -21.89 -11.56 14.27
C THR A 268 -23.30 -11.00 14.36
N ALA A 269 -24.12 -11.48 15.30
CA ALA A 269 -25.48 -10.98 15.53
C ALA A 269 -25.48 -9.50 15.96
N LEU A 270 -24.61 -9.11 16.90
CA LEU A 270 -24.50 -7.72 17.36
C LEU A 270 -24.01 -6.78 16.26
N THR A 271 -23.04 -7.22 15.45
CA THR A 271 -22.51 -6.39 14.36
C THR A 271 -23.54 -6.26 13.23
N TYR A 272 -24.30 -7.31 12.92
CA TYR A 272 -25.45 -7.22 12.01
C TYR A 272 -26.48 -6.20 12.51
N MET A 273 -26.83 -6.23 13.80
CA MET A 273 -27.73 -5.26 14.40
C MET A 273 -27.18 -3.82 14.39
N TRP A 274 -25.86 -3.64 14.48
CA TRP A 274 -25.19 -2.33 14.37
C TRP A 274 -25.24 -1.78 12.94
N VAL A 275 -25.03 -2.63 11.93
CA VAL A 275 -25.08 -2.25 10.51
C VAL A 275 -26.52 -2.01 10.03
N SER A 276 -27.51 -2.69 10.63
CA SER A 276 -28.89 -2.76 10.12
C SER A 276 -29.85 -1.66 10.61
N LYS A 277 -29.47 -0.74 11.52
CA LYS A 277 -30.41 0.29 12.04
C LYS A 277 -29.90 1.74 11.96
N ASN A 278 -30.65 2.57 11.23
CA ASN A 278 -30.61 4.04 11.21
C ASN A 278 -31.18 4.64 12.51
N VAL A 279 -30.53 4.47 13.66
CA VAL A 279 -31.04 5.01 14.94
C VAL A 279 -30.02 5.92 15.63
N ASP A 280 -30.56 7.02 16.13
CA ASP A 280 -29.93 8.18 16.76
C ASP A 280 -28.69 7.86 17.63
N LEU A 281 -27.54 8.36 17.16
CA LEU A 281 -26.18 7.89 17.45
C LEU A 281 -25.70 8.10 18.88
N LYS A 282 -26.34 8.95 19.70
CA LYS A 282 -25.83 9.31 21.04
C LYS A 282 -26.28 8.36 22.15
N ARG A 283 -27.58 8.05 22.27
CA ARG A 283 -28.09 7.14 23.33
C ARG A 283 -27.84 5.66 23.01
N PHE A 284 -27.74 5.30 21.73
CA PHE A 284 -27.51 3.92 21.28
C PHE A 284 -26.05 3.46 21.50
N LYS A 285 -25.07 4.38 21.38
CA LYS A 285 -23.64 4.10 21.60
C LYS A 285 -23.32 3.54 23.00
N THR A 286 -23.95 4.06 24.05
CA THR A 286 -23.62 3.66 25.44
C THR A 286 -24.20 2.30 25.81
N ARG A 287 -25.46 2.02 25.43
CA ARG A 287 -26.10 0.71 25.67
C ARG A 287 -25.44 -0.41 24.85
N TYR A 288 -25.02 -0.12 23.63
CA TYR A 288 -24.29 -1.07 22.77
C TYR A 288 -22.88 -1.35 23.29
N LYS A 289 -22.14 -0.33 23.74
CA LYS A 289 -20.83 -0.52 24.41
C LYS A 289 -20.96 -1.42 25.64
N LEU A 290 -22.01 -1.24 26.45
CA LEU A 290 -22.27 -2.09 27.60
C LEU A 290 -22.60 -3.53 27.19
N ALA A 291 -23.47 -3.72 26.21
CA ALA A 291 -23.86 -5.05 25.72
C ALA A 291 -22.69 -5.80 25.06
N TYR A 292 -21.83 -5.10 24.32
CA TYR A 292 -20.64 -5.67 23.69
C TYR A 292 -19.56 -5.98 24.74
N LEU A 293 -19.39 -5.12 25.76
CA LEU A 293 -18.53 -5.36 26.91
C LEU A 293 -18.98 -6.60 27.70
N THR A 294 -20.28 -6.73 28.00
CA THR A 294 -20.79 -7.91 28.74
C THR A 294 -20.56 -9.18 27.94
N VAL A 295 -20.85 -9.19 26.64
CA VAL A 295 -20.58 -10.34 25.77
C VAL A 295 -19.09 -10.66 25.67
N ALA A 296 -18.22 -9.66 25.60
CA ALA A 296 -16.77 -9.88 25.55
C ALA A 296 -16.20 -10.42 26.86
N LEU A 297 -16.82 -10.16 28.01
CA LEU A 297 -16.38 -10.62 29.33
C LEU A 297 -16.87 -12.04 29.68
N ILE A 298 -18.05 -12.43 29.18
CA ILE A 298 -18.67 -13.75 29.45
C ILE A 298 -17.71 -14.93 29.21
N PRO A 299 -16.92 -15.00 28.13
CA PRO A 299 -16.00 -16.11 27.87
C PRO A 299 -14.90 -16.22 28.93
N TYR A 300 -14.36 -15.11 29.42
CA TYR A 300 -13.31 -15.10 30.44
C TYR A 300 -13.87 -15.55 31.80
N ILE A 301 -15.10 -15.13 32.11
CA ILE A 301 -15.81 -15.53 33.33
C ILE A 301 -16.15 -17.02 33.27
N ILE A 302 -16.73 -17.50 32.16
CA ILE A 302 -17.05 -18.92 31.95
C ILE A 302 -15.76 -19.76 31.97
N THR A 303 -14.69 -19.32 31.29
CA THR A 303 -13.43 -20.07 31.26
C THR A 303 -12.77 -20.10 32.63
N SER A 304 -12.79 -19.00 33.38
CA SER A 304 -12.32 -18.97 34.78
C SER A 304 -13.12 -19.94 35.66
N TYR A 305 -14.45 -19.97 35.50
CA TYR A 305 -15.34 -20.84 36.25
C TYR A 305 -15.12 -22.33 35.91
N VAL A 306 -15.07 -22.68 34.62
CA VAL A 306 -14.92 -24.06 34.15
C VAL A 306 -13.52 -24.61 34.40
N SER A 307 -12.48 -23.78 34.34
CA SER A 307 -11.10 -24.20 34.59
C SER A 307 -10.67 -24.09 36.07
N LEU A 308 -11.52 -23.54 36.94
CA LEU A 308 -11.21 -23.21 38.33
C LEU A 308 -9.94 -22.35 38.51
N ASN A 309 -9.55 -21.58 37.49
CA ASN A 309 -8.34 -20.75 37.50
C ASN A 309 -8.71 -19.26 37.39
N PRO A 310 -8.41 -18.43 38.42
CA PRO A 310 -8.75 -17.01 38.42
C PRO A 310 -7.87 -16.16 37.49
N ALA A 311 -6.74 -16.68 37.01
CA ALA A 311 -5.84 -15.94 36.12
C ALA A 311 -6.51 -15.53 34.80
N TYR A 312 -7.56 -16.24 34.38
CA TYR A 312 -8.34 -15.89 33.19
C TYR A 312 -9.17 -14.59 33.34
N LEU A 313 -9.28 -14.02 34.54
CA LEU A 313 -9.97 -12.74 34.79
C LEU A 313 -9.04 -11.52 34.73
N ILE A 314 -7.72 -11.71 34.73
CA ILE A 314 -6.70 -10.64 34.62
C ILE A 314 -6.91 -9.71 33.40
N PRO A 315 -7.39 -10.20 32.24
CA PRO A 315 -7.70 -9.36 31.07
C PRO A 315 -8.87 -8.38 31.24
N CYS A 316 -9.82 -8.69 32.11
CA CYS A 316 -11.11 -8.02 32.18
C CYS A 316 -11.00 -6.51 32.48
N PRO A 317 -10.15 -6.03 33.42
CA PRO A 317 -10.00 -4.59 33.69
C PRO A 317 -9.47 -3.80 32.49
N ALA A 318 -8.52 -4.38 31.73
CA ALA A 318 -7.97 -3.75 30.53
C ALA A 318 -9.00 -3.66 29.39
N LEU A 319 -9.85 -4.69 29.25
CA LEU A 319 -10.98 -4.68 28.33
C LEU A 319 -12.00 -3.61 28.71
N ILE A 320 -12.36 -3.52 29.98
CA ILE A 320 -13.25 -2.48 30.50
C ILE A 320 -12.68 -1.09 30.16
N ALA A 321 -11.40 -0.84 30.45
CA ALA A 321 -10.76 0.43 30.13
C ALA A 321 -10.75 0.74 28.62
N ALA A 322 -10.42 -0.24 27.76
CA ALA A 322 -10.37 -0.07 26.31
C ALA A 322 -11.74 0.21 25.67
N ALA A 323 -12.84 -0.33 26.20
CA ALA A 323 -14.21 -0.08 25.72
C ALA A 323 -14.62 1.39 25.83
N PHE A 324 -14.06 2.10 26.82
CA PHE A 324 -14.33 3.52 27.04
C PHE A 324 -13.48 4.44 26.14
N ILE A 325 -12.35 3.98 25.62
CA ILE A 325 -11.42 4.80 24.80
C ILE A 325 -11.84 4.83 23.32
N ASN A 326 -11.84 3.67 22.63
CA ASN A 326 -12.16 3.59 21.20
C ASN A 326 -12.66 2.17 20.86
N LEU A 327 -13.79 2.07 20.17
CA LEU A 327 -14.45 0.78 19.88
C LEU A 327 -13.58 -0.13 19.00
N ASN A 328 -12.79 0.43 18.08
CA ASN A 328 -11.87 -0.34 17.23
C ASN A 328 -10.65 -0.84 18.02
N VAL A 329 -10.23 -0.09 19.04
CA VAL A 329 -9.17 -0.50 19.97
C VAL A 329 -9.69 -1.60 20.88
N PHE A 330 -10.93 -1.49 21.33
CA PHE A 330 -11.59 -2.50 22.15
C PHE A 330 -11.79 -3.83 21.43
N THR A 331 -12.27 -3.84 20.18
CA THR A 331 -12.43 -5.07 19.39
C THR A 331 -11.08 -5.75 19.12
N ALA A 332 -10.05 -4.97 18.81
CA ALA A 332 -8.70 -5.49 18.63
C ALA A 332 -8.09 -6.04 19.93
N LEU A 333 -8.27 -5.34 21.05
CA LEU A 333 -7.84 -5.82 22.38
C LEU A 333 -8.63 -7.07 22.79
N SER A 334 -9.94 -7.13 22.55
CA SER A 334 -10.74 -8.31 22.92
C SER A 334 -10.36 -9.54 22.09
N LEU A 335 -9.97 -9.35 20.82
CA LEU A 335 -9.40 -10.41 20.02
C LEU A 335 -8.01 -10.82 20.55
N ALA A 336 -7.11 -9.86 20.79
CA ALA A 336 -5.75 -10.13 21.28
C ALA A 336 -5.75 -10.81 22.66
N MET A 337 -6.60 -10.34 23.58
CA MET A 337 -6.71 -10.89 24.92
C MET A 337 -7.43 -12.23 24.95
N SER A 338 -8.31 -12.53 23.97
CA SER A 338 -8.93 -13.86 23.87
C SER A 338 -7.91 -14.90 23.42
N TYR A 339 -6.91 -14.51 22.62
CA TYR A 339 -5.72 -15.34 22.35
C TYR A 339 -4.81 -15.53 23.57
N VAL A 340 -4.63 -14.51 24.42
CA VAL A 340 -3.83 -14.60 25.66
C VAL A 340 -4.52 -15.51 26.70
N ALA A 341 -5.84 -15.47 26.80
CA ALA A 341 -6.61 -16.34 27.70
C ALA A 341 -6.66 -17.82 27.26
N VAL A 342 -6.10 -18.19 26.11
CA VAL A 342 -6.01 -19.60 25.68
C VAL A 342 -4.74 -20.28 26.22
N GLY A 343 -3.74 -19.55 26.75
CA GLY A 343 -2.60 -20.16 27.43
C GLY A 343 -1.60 -19.17 28.02
N LEU A 344 -1.34 -19.27 29.32
CA LEU A 344 -0.24 -18.55 29.99
C LEU A 344 1.12 -19.16 29.54
N ASN A 345 1.73 -18.62 28.49
CA ASN A 345 3.10 -18.95 28.06
C ASN A 345 3.82 -17.68 27.55
N LEU A 346 5.14 -17.58 27.74
CA LEU A 346 5.96 -16.39 27.44
C LEU A 346 5.94 -16.00 25.95
N ALA A 347 5.74 -16.97 25.05
CA ALA A 347 5.54 -16.75 23.62
C ALA A 347 4.31 -15.86 23.31
N TYR A 348 3.28 -15.90 24.15
CA TYR A 348 2.05 -15.12 23.97
C TYR A 348 2.26 -13.62 24.22
N VAL A 349 3.14 -13.27 25.15
CA VAL A 349 3.51 -11.88 25.45
C VAL A 349 4.26 -11.24 24.28
N LEU A 350 5.09 -12.02 23.56
CA LEU A 350 5.82 -11.56 22.38
C LEU A 350 4.89 -11.38 21.16
N THR A 351 3.92 -12.29 20.95
CA THR A 351 2.84 -12.04 19.97
C THR A 351 1.97 -10.86 20.36
N TYR A 352 1.71 -10.64 21.65
CA TYR A 352 0.95 -9.49 22.13
C TYR A 352 1.69 -8.16 21.86
N LEU A 353 3.00 -8.09 22.10
CA LEU A 353 3.80 -6.90 21.81
C LEU A 353 3.94 -6.61 20.30
N THR A 354 4.04 -7.65 19.47
CA THR A 354 4.08 -7.52 18.00
C THR A 354 2.72 -7.15 17.40
N THR A 355 1.63 -7.70 17.93
CA THR A 355 0.26 -7.32 17.56
C THR A 355 -0.08 -5.90 17.99
N LEU A 356 0.33 -5.46 19.19
CA LEU A 356 0.15 -4.08 19.66
C LEU A 356 0.90 -3.07 18.78
N THR A 357 2.15 -3.38 18.40
CA THR A 357 2.96 -2.49 17.53
C THR A 357 2.43 -2.42 16.09
N LEU A 358 1.92 -3.52 15.55
CA LEU A 358 1.24 -3.55 14.25
C LEU A 358 -0.13 -2.87 14.29
N LEU A 359 -0.87 -2.98 15.40
CA LEU A 359 -2.14 -2.29 15.63
C LEU A 359 -1.95 -0.77 15.71
N VAL A 360 -0.92 -0.30 16.42
CA VAL A 360 -0.55 1.12 16.47
C VAL A 360 -0.19 1.62 15.06
N LYS A 361 0.38 0.77 14.20
CA LYS A 361 0.67 1.08 12.80
C LYS A 361 -0.59 1.07 11.92
N SER A 362 -1.60 0.25 12.24
CA SER A 362 -2.91 0.23 11.56
C SER A 362 -3.90 1.29 12.07
N LEU A 363 -3.54 2.05 13.11
CA LEU A 363 -4.26 3.28 13.47
C LEU A 363 -3.98 4.43 12.50
N ARG A 364 -3.00 4.29 11.60
CA ARG A 364 -2.81 5.20 10.47
C ARG A 364 -3.83 4.86 9.39
N VAL A 365 -4.64 5.82 8.97
CA VAL A 365 -5.60 5.63 7.88
C VAL A 365 -4.83 5.30 6.60
N GLY A 366 -5.20 4.22 5.94
CA GLY A 366 -4.55 3.75 4.72
C GLY A 366 -5.56 3.23 3.72
N ARG A 367 -5.10 2.97 2.50
CA ARG A 367 -5.93 2.36 1.45
C ARG A 367 -6.24 0.90 1.76
N GLY A 368 -7.45 0.48 1.42
CA GLY A 368 -7.82 -0.93 1.37
C GLY A 368 -7.29 -1.63 0.11
N TYR A 369 -7.63 -2.91 -0.03
CA TYR A 369 -7.24 -3.76 -1.15
C TYR A 369 -8.45 -4.56 -1.64
N GLY A 370 -8.81 -4.41 -2.92
CA GLY A 370 -9.98 -5.09 -3.49
C GLY A 370 -11.27 -4.64 -2.79
N PHE A 371 -11.98 -5.57 -2.15
CA PHE A 371 -13.14 -5.24 -1.32
C PHE A 371 -12.78 -5.00 0.15
N LEU A 372 -11.57 -5.37 0.58
CA LEU A 372 -11.13 -5.30 1.98
C LEU A 372 -10.69 -3.88 2.32
N GLY A 373 -11.34 -3.26 3.31
CA GLY A 373 -10.88 -2.01 3.90
C GLY A 373 -9.55 -2.19 4.64
N PHE A 374 -8.86 -1.09 4.90
CA PHE A 374 -7.54 -1.10 5.54
C PHE A 374 -7.53 -1.79 6.91
N THR A 375 -8.58 -1.61 7.70
CA THR A 375 -8.75 -2.26 9.01
C THR A 375 -8.89 -3.78 8.82
N SER A 376 -9.76 -4.22 7.91
CA SER A 376 -9.94 -5.65 7.62
C SER A 376 -8.67 -6.29 7.06
N ALA A 377 -8.01 -5.63 6.09
CA ALA A 377 -6.77 -6.11 5.50
C ALA A 377 -5.64 -6.19 6.54
N SER A 378 -5.51 -5.19 7.42
CA SER A 378 -4.51 -5.18 8.49
C SER A 378 -4.76 -6.31 9.50
N THR A 379 -6.01 -6.51 9.91
CA THR A 379 -6.37 -7.58 10.85
C THR A 379 -6.15 -8.97 10.25
N LEU A 380 -6.49 -9.18 8.98
CA LEU A 380 -6.22 -10.46 8.29
C LEU A 380 -4.72 -10.71 8.12
N THR A 381 -3.94 -9.67 7.82
CA THR A 381 -2.48 -9.78 7.75
C THR A 381 -1.90 -10.15 9.11
N LEU A 382 -2.42 -9.57 10.19
CA LEU A 382 -2.00 -9.88 11.55
C LEU A 382 -2.32 -11.33 11.93
N GLN A 383 -3.49 -11.82 11.55
CA GLN A 383 -3.87 -13.22 11.76
C GLN A 383 -3.00 -14.19 10.96
N ALA A 384 -2.61 -13.82 9.74
CA ALA A 384 -1.68 -14.62 8.93
C ALA A 384 -0.31 -14.77 9.62
N ILE A 385 0.20 -13.69 10.22
CA ILE A 385 1.44 -13.72 11.00
C ILE A 385 1.25 -14.61 12.24
N ASN A 386 0.12 -14.46 12.93
CA ASN A 386 -0.22 -15.29 14.09
C ASN A 386 -0.53 -16.75 13.72
N ALA A 387 -0.78 -17.10 12.45
CA ALA A 387 -0.93 -18.49 12.05
C ALA A 387 0.35 -19.31 12.28
N LEU A 388 1.53 -18.67 12.31
CA LEU A 388 2.77 -19.36 12.68
C LEU A 388 2.77 -19.82 14.14
N THR A 389 2.06 -19.13 15.03
CA THR A 389 1.93 -19.58 16.42
C THR A 389 0.98 -20.75 16.59
N ALA A 390 0.16 -21.06 15.57
CA ALA A 390 -0.58 -22.31 15.52
C ALA A 390 0.33 -23.54 15.44
N ILE A 391 1.56 -23.42 14.95
CA ILE A 391 2.52 -24.54 14.96
C ILE A 391 2.91 -24.88 16.41
N ILE A 392 3.04 -23.84 17.26
CA ILE A 392 3.43 -23.97 18.66
C ILE A 392 2.24 -24.35 19.54
N ASN A 393 1.08 -23.74 19.28
CA ASN A 393 -0.17 -24.08 19.94
C ASN A 393 -1.29 -24.10 18.90
N PRO A 394 -1.64 -25.29 18.39
CA PRO A 394 -2.63 -25.34 17.34
C PRO A 394 -4.04 -24.97 17.84
N TYR A 395 -4.31 -24.72 19.14
CA TYR A 395 -5.66 -24.38 19.65
C TYR A 395 -6.09 -23.01 19.12
N LEU A 396 -5.10 -22.19 18.76
CA LEU A 396 -5.28 -20.90 18.11
C LEU A 396 -5.83 -21.05 16.69
N ILE A 397 -5.72 -22.22 16.06
CA ILE A 397 -6.21 -22.48 14.70
C ILE A 397 -7.68 -22.11 14.56
N VAL A 398 -8.51 -22.59 15.47
CA VAL A 398 -9.96 -22.40 15.39
C VAL A 398 -10.30 -20.93 15.66
N GLY A 399 -9.63 -20.29 16.61
CA GLY A 399 -9.78 -18.85 16.89
C GLY A 399 -9.34 -17.97 15.72
N LEU A 400 -8.18 -18.26 15.14
CA LEU A 400 -7.60 -17.53 14.00
C LEU A 400 -8.46 -17.70 12.74
N ALA A 401 -8.88 -18.93 12.44
CA ALA A 401 -9.74 -19.21 11.29
C ALA A 401 -11.11 -18.54 11.44
N SER A 402 -11.74 -18.66 12.60
CA SER A 402 -13.05 -18.06 12.85
C SER A 402 -13.01 -16.53 12.79
N ALA A 403 -11.97 -15.91 13.36
CA ALA A 403 -11.78 -14.47 13.27
C ALA A 403 -11.49 -14.01 11.82
N ALA A 404 -10.74 -14.78 11.03
CA ALA A 404 -10.48 -14.47 9.62
C ALA A 404 -11.78 -14.49 8.79
N VAL A 405 -12.59 -15.53 8.98
CA VAL A 405 -13.91 -15.67 8.37
C VAL A 405 -14.83 -14.53 8.79
N PHE A 406 -14.81 -14.16 10.08
CA PHE A 406 -15.61 -13.05 10.59
C PHE A 406 -15.25 -11.71 9.94
N PHE A 407 -13.98 -11.32 9.90
CA PHE A 407 -13.56 -10.03 9.32
C PHE A 407 -13.76 -9.97 7.80
N THR A 408 -13.59 -11.10 7.09
CA THR A 408 -13.91 -11.18 5.66
C THR A 408 -15.41 -11.04 5.41
N LEU A 409 -16.27 -11.76 6.13
CA LEU A 409 -17.73 -11.62 6.05
C LEU A 409 -18.16 -10.19 6.37
N LEU A 410 -17.63 -9.62 7.45
CA LEU A 410 -17.95 -8.25 7.86
C LEU A 410 -17.57 -7.24 6.78
N SER A 411 -16.41 -7.41 6.16
CA SER A 411 -15.98 -6.59 5.02
C SER A 411 -16.94 -6.72 3.83
N VAL A 412 -17.35 -7.94 3.46
CA VAL A 412 -18.30 -8.19 2.36
C VAL A 412 -19.66 -7.54 2.65
N VAL A 413 -20.21 -7.72 3.85
CA VAL A 413 -21.49 -7.12 4.24
C VAL A 413 -21.41 -5.59 4.22
N THR A 414 -20.31 -5.02 4.73
CA THR A 414 -20.10 -3.57 4.73
C THR A 414 -19.96 -3.03 3.29
N TYR A 415 -19.26 -3.76 2.43
CA TYR A 415 -19.12 -3.43 1.01
C TYR A 415 -20.50 -3.38 0.31
N ILE A 416 -21.31 -4.43 0.47
CA ILE A 416 -22.64 -4.53 -0.16
C ILE A 416 -23.57 -3.41 0.33
N THR A 417 -23.55 -3.13 1.64
CA THR A 417 -24.50 -2.18 2.24
C THR A 417 -24.10 -0.71 2.08
N SER A 418 -22.80 -0.41 1.99
CA SER A 418 -22.31 0.97 2.09
C SER A 418 -21.55 1.45 0.85
N LEU A 419 -20.89 0.56 0.10
CA LEU A 419 -20.01 0.95 -1.02
C LEU A 419 -20.50 0.49 -2.39
N ARG A 420 -21.32 -0.56 -2.49
CA ARG A 420 -21.76 -1.16 -3.76
C ARG A 420 -22.30 -0.12 -4.75
N ASN A 421 -23.22 0.72 -4.30
CA ASN A 421 -23.92 1.69 -5.14
C ASN A 421 -23.26 3.08 -5.17
N VAL A 422 -22.03 3.21 -4.69
CA VAL A 422 -21.30 4.48 -4.78
C VAL A 422 -20.87 4.73 -6.22
N SER A 423 -21.19 5.91 -6.74
CA SER A 423 -20.79 6.38 -8.07
C SER A 423 -20.21 7.80 -7.98
N ILE A 424 -19.42 8.19 -8.97
CA ILE A 424 -18.76 9.48 -9.02
C ILE A 424 -19.08 10.14 -10.35
N GLU A 425 -19.47 11.41 -10.29
CA GLU A 425 -19.72 12.25 -11.45
C GLU A 425 -18.76 13.43 -11.45
N VAL A 426 -18.20 13.74 -12.62
CA VAL A 426 -17.33 14.89 -12.83
C VAL A 426 -18.22 16.12 -13.03
N LEU A 427 -18.11 17.12 -12.14
CA LEU A 427 -18.97 18.30 -12.19
C LEU A 427 -18.42 19.43 -13.06
N ASN A 428 -17.11 19.70 -12.99
CA ASN A 428 -16.53 20.84 -13.69
C ASN A 428 -15.05 20.62 -14.03
N VAL A 429 -14.72 20.81 -15.29
CA VAL A 429 -13.36 20.95 -15.82
C VAL A 429 -13.40 22.14 -16.78
N PRO A 430 -12.66 23.22 -16.52
CA PRO A 430 -12.58 24.32 -17.48
C PRO A 430 -11.88 23.86 -18.75
N ASN A 431 -12.46 24.17 -19.92
CA ASN A 431 -11.89 23.80 -21.22
C ASN A 431 -10.59 24.57 -21.53
N GLU A 432 -10.48 25.81 -21.05
CA GLU A 432 -9.35 26.70 -21.29
C GLU A 432 -8.87 27.31 -19.98
N VAL A 433 -7.56 27.25 -19.73
CA VAL A 433 -6.93 27.70 -18.48
C VAL A 433 -5.59 28.36 -18.81
N TYR A 434 -5.16 29.38 -18.06
CA TYR A 434 -3.85 30.00 -18.30
C TYR A 434 -2.72 29.18 -17.65
N VAL A 435 -1.56 29.13 -18.31
CA VAL A 435 -0.36 28.48 -17.76
C VAL A 435 0.04 29.12 -16.42
N GLY A 436 0.44 28.30 -15.46
CA GLY A 436 0.80 28.73 -14.10
C GLY A 436 -0.37 28.93 -13.14
N SER A 437 -1.61 28.85 -13.61
CA SER A 437 -2.79 28.87 -12.72
C SER A 437 -3.09 27.48 -12.13
N SER A 438 -3.86 27.45 -11.04
CA SER A 438 -4.39 26.21 -10.46
C SER A 438 -5.83 25.95 -10.92
N VAL A 439 -6.05 24.79 -11.51
CA VAL A 439 -7.37 24.32 -11.91
C VAL A 439 -8.01 23.56 -10.76
N ARG A 440 -9.15 24.06 -10.30
CA ARG A 440 -9.95 23.38 -9.28
C ARG A 440 -10.94 22.41 -9.93
N VAL A 441 -10.74 21.12 -9.71
CA VAL A 441 -11.58 20.03 -10.25
C VAL A 441 -12.50 19.48 -9.18
N GLY A 442 -13.78 19.32 -9.53
CA GLY A 442 -14.84 18.87 -8.62
C GLY A 442 -15.40 17.50 -8.98
N LEU A 443 -15.39 16.59 -8.01
CA LEU A 443 -15.98 15.26 -8.11
C LEU A 443 -17.19 15.14 -7.18
N LEU A 444 -18.38 14.97 -7.74
CA LEU A 444 -19.59 14.66 -6.97
C LEU A 444 -19.58 13.19 -6.57
N VAL A 445 -19.70 12.92 -5.27
CA VAL A 445 -19.74 11.55 -4.75
C VAL A 445 -21.17 11.19 -4.39
N LYS A 446 -21.84 10.40 -5.24
CA LYS A 446 -23.18 9.88 -4.97
C LYS A 446 -23.08 8.63 -4.09
N ALA A 447 -23.51 8.75 -2.84
CA ALA A 447 -23.41 7.70 -1.84
C ALA A 447 -24.66 7.67 -0.93
N SER A 448 -25.03 6.50 -0.42
CA SER A 448 -26.16 6.35 0.51
C SER A 448 -25.79 6.64 1.97
N LYS A 449 -24.50 6.67 2.29
CA LYS A 449 -23.94 6.83 3.65
C LYS A 449 -22.67 7.66 3.61
N PRO A 450 -22.30 8.34 4.71
CA PRO A 450 -21.03 9.05 4.81
C PRO A 450 -19.86 8.07 4.71
N LEU A 451 -18.83 8.45 3.95
CA LEU A 451 -17.67 7.63 3.63
C LEU A 451 -16.39 8.46 3.53
N LYS A 452 -15.24 7.81 3.39
CA LYS A 452 -13.97 8.48 3.09
C LYS A 452 -13.65 8.29 1.61
N CYS A 453 -13.35 9.39 0.94
CA CYS A 453 -12.95 9.42 -0.45
C CYS A 453 -11.46 9.77 -0.55
N PHE A 454 -10.74 9.00 -1.36
CA PHE A 454 -9.34 9.21 -1.69
C PHE A 454 -9.20 9.45 -3.19
N VAL A 455 -8.63 10.60 -3.54
CA VAL A 455 -8.26 10.94 -4.92
C VAL A 455 -6.74 10.89 -5.00
N GLU A 456 -6.20 10.12 -5.94
CA GLU A 456 -4.78 10.12 -6.27
C GLU A 456 -4.57 10.41 -7.76
N GLY A 457 -3.59 11.27 -8.03
CA GLY A 457 -3.17 11.68 -9.36
C GLY A 457 -2.19 12.85 -9.19
N PRO A 458 -2.43 14.03 -9.81
CA PRO A 458 -1.59 15.21 -9.61
C PRO A 458 -1.64 15.76 -8.17
N ALA A 459 -2.70 15.49 -7.42
CA ALA A 459 -2.81 15.79 -5.99
C ALA A 459 -3.27 14.55 -5.21
N LYS A 460 -2.89 14.47 -3.93
CA LYS A 460 -3.40 13.46 -3.00
C LYS A 460 -4.37 14.12 -2.04
N VAL A 461 -5.65 13.78 -2.16
CA VAL A 461 -6.71 14.31 -1.30
C VAL A 461 -7.40 13.17 -0.58
N GLU A 462 -7.47 13.29 0.75
CA GLU A 462 -8.28 12.45 1.62
C GLU A 462 -9.34 13.33 2.29
N LYS A 463 -10.61 12.98 2.10
CA LYS A 463 -11.72 13.74 2.70
C LYS A 463 -12.84 12.80 3.16
N VAL A 464 -13.47 13.14 4.28
CA VAL A 464 -14.74 12.54 4.70
C VAL A 464 -15.87 13.25 3.96
N VAL A 465 -16.73 12.48 3.31
CA VAL A 465 -17.72 12.94 2.34
C VAL A 465 -19.10 12.43 2.78
N ASN A 466 -20.08 13.34 2.92
CA ASN A 466 -21.47 12.96 3.13
C ASN A 466 -22.14 12.57 1.79
N PRO A 467 -23.34 11.99 1.82
CA PRO A 467 -24.13 11.79 0.60
C PRO A 467 -24.20 13.05 -0.26
N ASP A 468 -23.85 12.94 -1.53
CA ASP A 468 -23.90 14.00 -2.54
C ASP A 468 -22.97 15.21 -2.28
N ASP A 469 -21.95 15.04 -1.44
CA ASP A 469 -20.89 16.04 -1.26
C ASP A 469 -19.90 16.05 -2.45
N VAL A 470 -19.27 17.21 -2.65
CA VAL A 470 -18.23 17.41 -3.69
C VAL A 470 -16.84 17.38 -3.09
N VAL A 471 -15.95 16.59 -3.70
CA VAL A 471 -14.52 16.55 -3.40
C VAL A 471 -13.79 17.43 -4.41
N TRP A 472 -13.12 18.46 -3.88
CA TRP A 472 -12.33 19.40 -4.67
C TRP A 472 -10.84 19.07 -4.53
N PHE A 473 -10.12 19.13 -5.64
CA PHE A 473 -8.66 19.09 -5.66
C PHE A 473 -8.14 20.05 -6.72
N ASP A 474 -6.96 20.62 -6.46
CA ASP A 474 -6.35 21.63 -7.32
C ASP A 474 -5.20 21.00 -8.13
N VAL A 475 -5.11 21.33 -9.41
CA VAL A 475 -4.09 20.84 -10.34
C VAL A 475 -3.34 22.04 -10.92
N VAL A 476 -2.01 22.03 -10.84
CA VAL A 476 -1.18 23.12 -11.39
C VAL A 476 -0.96 22.89 -12.89
N VAL A 477 -1.14 23.93 -13.69
CA VAL A 477 -0.89 23.88 -15.14
C VAL A 477 0.59 24.17 -15.42
N GLU A 478 1.31 23.16 -15.92
CA GLU A 478 2.77 23.23 -16.05
C GLU A 478 3.24 23.73 -17.43
N HIS A 479 2.51 23.41 -18.51
CA HIS A 479 2.91 23.78 -19.88
C HIS A 479 1.74 24.28 -20.73
N VAL A 480 2.07 25.04 -21.79
CA VAL A 480 1.11 25.55 -22.80
C VAL A 480 0.57 24.38 -23.64
N GLY A 481 -0.67 24.48 -24.12
CA GLY A 481 -1.32 23.49 -24.98
C GLY A 481 -2.14 22.44 -24.23
N LEU A 482 -2.41 21.30 -24.88
CA LEU A 482 -3.28 20.26 -24.33
C LEU A 482 -2.64 19.57 -23.12
N ASN A 483 -3.28 19.69 -21.96
CA ASN A 483 -2.87 19.03 -20.72
C ASN A 483 -3.84 17.87 -20.44
N ARG A 484 -3.29 16.69 -20.14
CA ARG A 484 -4.06 15.48 -19.81
C ARG A 484 -3.54 14.88 -18.51
N PHE A 485 -4.44 14.52 -17.61
CA PHE A 485 -4.06 13.79 -16.40
C PHE A 485 -5.13 12.78 -15.99
N LEU A 486 -4.67 11.75 -15.30
CA LEU A 486 -5.52 10.70 -14.74
C LEU A 486 -5.64 10.90 -13.23
N ALA A 487 -6.86 10.74 -12.71
CA ALA A 487 -7.07 10.62 -11.27
C ALA A 487 -7.79 9.32 -10.95
N THR A 488 -7.19 8.52 -10.08
CA THR A 488 -7.80 7.31 -9.52
C THR A 488 -8.59 7.70 -8.28
N VAL A 489 -9.88 7.35 -8.27
CA VAL A 489 -10.74 7.63 -7.13
C VAL A 489 -11.16 6.33 -6.46
N SER A 490 -10.98 6.30 -5.13
CA SER A 490 -11.29 5.16 -4.30
C SER A 490 -12.00 5.60 -3.03
N VAL A 491 -12.87 4.73 -2.51
CA VAL A 491 -13.69 5.02 -1.34
C VAL A 491 -13.57 3.90 -0.30
N THR A 492 -13.69 4.26 0.97
CA THR A 492 -13.75 3.31 2.09
C THR A 492 -14.82 3.76 3.08
N ASP A 493 -15.40 2.81 3.81
CA ASP A 493 -16.30 3.17 4.91
C ASP A 493 -15.54 3.86 6.05
N LEU A 494 -16.26 4.57 6.92
CA LEU A 494 -15.66 5.30 8.03
C LEU A 494 -14.85 4.41 8.99
N SER A 495 -15.20 3.13 9.12
CA SER A 495 -14.51 2.16 9.97
C SER A 495 -13.34 1.47 9.27
N GLY A 496 -13.16 1.67 7.96
CA GLY A 496 -12.11 1.06 7.16
C GLY A 496 -12.26 -0.46 7.01
N LEU A 497 -13.48 -0.99 7.08
CA LEU A 497 -13.77 -2.42 6.95
C LEU A 497 -13.89 -2.88 5.49
N ALA A 498 -14.35 -2.02 4.60
CA ALA A 498 -14.55 -2.27 3.19
C ALA A 498 -13.90 -1.17 2.33
N PHE A 499 -13.48 -1.54 1.13
CA PHE A 499 -12.86 -0.64 0.17
C PHE A 499 -13.48 -0.87 -1.20
N LYS A 500 -13.58 0.19 -1.99
CA LYS A 500 -13.98 0.14 -3.39
C LYS A 500 -13.12 1.10 -4.18
N GLU A 501 -12.43 0.58 -5.19
CA GLU A 501 -11.88 1.41 -6.25
C GLU A 501 -13.03 1.74 -7.20
N VAL A 502 -13.36 3.03 -7.33
CA VAL A 502 -14.51 3.45 -8.14
C VAL A 502 -14.13 3.48 -9.60
N GLY A 503 -12.93 3.97 -9.92
CA GLY A 503 -12.38 3.97 -11.26
C GLY A 503 -11.26 5.00 -11.45
N VAL A 504 -10.76 5.02 -12.69
CA VAL A 504 -9.78 6.01 -13.17
C VAL A 504 -10.51 6.98 -14.09
N PHE A 505 -10.38 8.27 -13.80
CA PHE A 505 -11.02 9.35 -14.57
C PHE A 505 -9.95 10.12 -15.36
N ASN A 506 -10.24 10.39 -16.62
CA ASN A 506 -9.39 11.19 -17.51
C ASN A 506 -9.91 12.62 -17.58
N PHE A 507 -9.03 13.59 -17.39
CA PHE A 507 -9.31 15.02 -17.45
C PHE A 507 -8.44 15.67 -18.50
N GLU A 508 -9.05 16.51 -19.34
CA GLU A 508 -8.36 17.23 -20.41
C GLU A 508 -8.75 18.71 -20.36
N PHE A 509 -7.76 19.58 -20.45
CA PHE A 509 -7.96 21.03 -20.58
C PHE A 509 -6.85 21.64 -21.44
N ASN A 510 -7.15 22.75 -22.12
CA ASN A 510 -6.19 23.44 -22.97
C ASN A 510 -5.57 24.64 -22.23
N ALA A 511 -4.25 24.69 -22.18
CA ALA A 511 -3.52 25.74 -21.48
C ALA A 511 -3.13 26.89 -22.42
N LEU A 512 -3.64 28.09 -22.15
CA LEU A 512 -3.34 29.32 -22.90
C LEU A 512 -2.11 30.03 -22.32
N PRO A 513 -1.24 30.64 -23.15
CA PRO A 513 -0.11 31.45 -22.70
C PRO A 513 -0.58 32.76 -22.05
N LEU A 514 0.14 33.28 -21.06
CA LEU A 514 -0.14 34.56 -20.39
C LEU A 514 -0.12 35.74 -21.38
N THR A 515 0.75 35.67 -22.37
CA THR A 515 0.90 36.67 -23.46
C THR A 515 -0.43 36.86 -24.22
N SER A 516 -1.27 35.84 -24.35
CA SER A 516 -2.55 35.91 -25.11
C SER A 516 -3.52 36.96 -24.55
N ARG A 517 -3.61 37.10 -23.23
CA ARG A 517 -4.47 38.10 -22.57
C ARG A 517 -4.00 39.53 -22.83
N LEU A 518 -2.69 39.74 -22.83
CA LEU A 518 -2.08 41.06 -23.08
C LEU A 518 -2.15 41.43 -24.56
N LEU A 519 -2.01 40.48 -25.48
CA LEU A 519 -2.20 40.71 -26.92
C LEU A 519 -3.64 41.12 -27.25
N ALA A 520 -4.64 40.54 -26.57
CA ALA A 520 -6.03 40.97 -26.72
C ALA A 520 -6.22 42.43 -26.27
N ARG A 521 -5.58 42.84 -25.17
CA ARG A 521 -5.60 44.23 -24.68
C ARG A 521 -4.83 45.19 -25.59
N ALA A 522 -3.66 44.77 -26.09
CA ALA A 522 -2.86 45.52 -27.06
C ALA A 522 -3.65 45.79 -28.35
N LYS A 523 -4.33 44.76 -28.88
CA LYS A 523 -5.21 44.88 -30.05
C LYS A 523 -6.31 45.92 -29.83
N ALA A 524 -6.92 45.96 -28.65
CA ALA A 524 -7.96 46.93 -28.32
C ALA A 524 -7.42 48.37 -28.27
N LEU A 525 -6.21 48.58 -27.74
CA LEU A 525 -5.56 49.89 -27.71
C LEU A 525 -5.16 50.36 -29.11
N LEU A 526 -4.63 49.46 -29.95
CA LEU A 526 -4.21 49.77 -31.32
C LEU A 526 -5.40 50.03 -32.26
N ALA A 527 -6.59 49.47 -31.99
CA ALA A 527 -7.79 49.68 -32.81
C ALA A 527 -8.30 51.13 -32.82
N GLY A 528 -7.86 51.97 -31.87
CA GLY A 528 -8.28 53.37 -31.75
C GLY A 528 -7.30 54.40 -32.33
N VAL A 529 -6.18 53.97 -32.92
CA VAL A 529 -5.09 54.89 -33.32
C VAL A 529 -4.94 54.95 -34.85
N GLY A 530 -4.80 56.17 -35.39
CA GLY A 530 -4.56 56.40 -36.82
C GLY A 530 -3.14 55.96 -37.22
N LEU A 531 -3.04 54.85 -37.94
CA LEU A 531 -1.78 54.17 -38.29
C LEU A 531 -0.83 54.97 -39.21
N GLY A 532 -1.30 56.07 -39.82
CA GLY A 532 -0.53 56.81 -40.84
C GLY A 532 0.69 57.58 -40.30
N ASP A 533 0.61 58.14 -39.09
CA ASP A 533 1.66 59.02 -38.53
C ASP A 533 2.60 58.31 -37.54
N ILE A 534 2.26 57.08 -37.13
CA ILE A 534 3.03 56.29 -36.14
C ILE A 534 4.25 55.60 -36.78
N HIS A 535 4.15 55.27 -38.07
CA HIS A 535 5.18 54.53 -38.80
C HIS A 535 6.52 55.30 -38.93
N ALA A 536 6.51 56.63 -38.78
CA ALA A 536 7.70 57.48 -38.90
C ALA A 536 8.46 57.69 -37.57
N ALA A 537 7.91 57.25 -36.43
CA ALA A 537 8.43 57.57 -35.10
C ALA A 537 9.20 56.43 -34.41
N ILE A 538 9.26 55.23 -35.02
CA ILE A 538 9.93 54.06 -34.44
C ILE A 538 11.24 53.82 -35.20
N SER A 539 12.31 53.58 -34.46
CA SER A 539 13.60 53.18 -35.00
C SER A 539 14.18 52.03 -34.20
N ILE A 540 14.82 51.09 -34.89
CA ILE A 540 15.78 50.21 -34.24
C ILE A 540 17.10 50.99 -34.24
N ALA A 541 17.36 51.70 -33.14
CA ALA A 541 18.45 52.65 -33.03
C ALA A 541 19.84 51.99 -33.00
N ALA A 542 19.91 50.71 -32.61
CA ALA A 542 21.09 49.86 -32.83
C ALA A 542 20.73 48.37 -32.85
N LEU A 543 21.47 47.61 -33.67
CA LEU A 543 21.49 46.15 -33.63
C LEU A 543 22.94 45.67 -33.53
N MET A 544 23.23 44.87 -32.50
CA MET A 544 24.58 44.43 -32.18
C MET A 544 24.61 42.92 -31.93
N ARG A 545 25.72 42.28 -32.30
CA ARG A 545 26.04 40.89 -31.96
C ARG A 545 27.09 40.85 -30.86
N MET A 546 26.85 40.02 -29.86
CA MET A 546 27.78 39.72 -28.79
C MET A 546 28.68 38.55 -29.21
N ASP A 547 29.99 38.76 -29.16
CA ASP A 547 30.98 37.70 -29.39
C ASP A 547 30.98 36.70 -28.22
N GLU A 548 30.81 35.41 -28.49
CA GLU A 548 30.60 34.36 -27.48
C GLU A 548 31.80 34.18 -26.53
N LEU A 549 33.02 34.47 -26.99
CA LEU A 549 34.26 34.25 -26.22
C LEU A 549 34.73 35.51 -25.50
N SER A 550 34.52 36.68 -26.09
CA SER A 550 35.03 37.96 -25.56
C SER A 550 33.95 38.85 -24.94
N GLY A 551 32.66 38.57 -25.16
CA GLY A 551 31.54 39.40 -24.70
C GLY A 551 31.46 40.78 -25.36
N LYS A 552 32.27 41.05 -26.40
CA LYS A 552 32.28 42.33 -27.11
C LYS A 552 31.03 42.49 -27.96
N LEU A 553 30.44 43.69 -27.96
CA LEU A 553 29.34 44.03 -28.85
C LEU A 553 29.89 44.60 -30.16
N VAL A 554 29.53 43.96 -31.27
CA VAL A 554 29.90 44.39 -32.62
C VAL A 554 28.62 44.84 -33.34
N PRO A 555 28.59 46.05 -33.94
CA PRO A 555 27.45 46.48 -34.76
C PRO A 555 27.23 45.51 -35.91
N VAL A 556 25.99 45.09 -36.15
CA VAL A 556 25.63 44.24 -37.28
C VAL A 556 25.53 45.10 -38.54
N SER A 557 26.30 44.80 -39.58
CA SER A 557 26.24 45.51 -40.87
C SER A 557 25.06 45.08 -41.73
N ASP A 558 24.63 45.92 -42.68
CA ASP A 558 23.51 45.62 -43.60
C ASP A 558 23.72 44.32 -44.39
N GLU A 559 24.95 44.08 -44.84
CA GLU A 559 25.34 42.87 -45.57
C GLU A 559 25.28 41.61 -44.69
N GLU A 560 25.74 41.71 -43.43
CA GLU A 560 25.66 40.63 -42.44
C GLU A 560 24.21 40.34 -42.02
N LEU A 561 23.34 41.34 -42.02
CA LEU A 561 21.94 41.22 -41.67
C LEU A 561 21.16 40.49 -42.77
N VAL A 562 21.40 40.85 -44.03
CA VAL A 562 20.89 40.10 -45.20
C VAL A 562 21.45 38.68 -45.22
N ALA A 563 22.72 38.49 -44.83
CA ALA A 563 23.32 37.16 -44.68
C ALA A 563 22.70 36.38 -43.51
N LEU A 564 22.39 37.01 -42.38
CA LEU A 564 21.67 36.40 -41.25
C LEU A 564 20.29 35.90 -41.72
N VAL A 565 19.51 36.79 -42.35
CA VAL A 565 18.16 36.50 -42.87
C VAL A 565 18.18 35.39 -43.94
N LYS A 566 19.23 35.33 -44.78
CA LYS A 566 19.45 34.23 -45.75
C LYS A 566 19.93 32.94 -45.09
N ALA A 567 20.86 33.00 -44.14
CA ALA A 567 21.36 31.82 -43.41
C ALA A 567 20.23 31.14 -42.62
N PHE A 568 19.29 31.93 -42.08
CA PHE A 568 18.07 31.43 -41.45
C PHE A 568 17.05 30.80 -42.41
N LYS A 569 17.26 30.86 -43.74
CA LYS A 569 16.46 30.12 -44.73
C LYS A 569 17.03 28.74 -45.05
N GLU A 570 18.33 28.51 -44.82
CA GLU A 570 19.04 27.30 -45.25
C GLU A 570 19.31 26.31 -44.11
N VAL A 571 19.45 26.81 -42.89
CA VAL A 571 19.61 25.97 -41.70
C VAL A 571 18.25 25.90 -41.01
N GLY A 572 17.59 24.74 -41.06
CA GLY A 572 16.29 24.48 -40.43
C GLY A 572 16.31 24.54 -38.90
N VAL A 573 16.71 25.68 -38.33
CA VAL A 573 16.66 26.03 -36.91
C VAL A 573 15.56 27.07 -36.76
N ASP A 574 14.32 26.67 -37.05
CA ASP A 574 13.12 27.50 -36.87
C ASP A 574 12.63 27.47 -35.41
N GLY A 575 13.54 27.61 -34.44
CA GLY A 575 13.20 27.60 -33.02
C GLY A 575 14.06 28.56 -32.20
N GLY A 576 13.44 29.30 -31.27
CA GLY A 576 14.17 30.10 -30.28
C GLY A 576 14.01 31.62 -30.36
N VAL A 577 14.74 32.32 -29.48
CA VAL A 577 14.81 33.79 -29.38
C VAL A 577 15.34 34.45 -30.68
N VAL A 578 16.00 33.70 -31.54
CA VAL A 578 16.51 34.15 -32.84
C VAL A 578 15.39 34.29 -33.89
N SER A 579 14.36 33.43 -33.86
CA SER A 579 13.19 33.57 -34.73
C SER A 579 12.35 34.81 -34.37
N PHE A 580 12.33 35.17 -33.09
CA PHE A 580 11.75 36.43 -32.61
C PHE A 580 12.47 37.64 -33.22
N LEU A 581 13.81 37.66 -33.18
CA LEU A 581 14.61 38.75 -33.73
C LEU A 581 14.38 38.91 -35.25
N LYS A 582 14.38 37.79 -35.98
CA LYS A 582 14.08 37.77 -37.42
C LYS A 582 12.74 38.43 -37.71
N LYS A 583 11.69 37.99 -37.02
CA LYS A 583 10.35 38.53 -37.22
C LYS A 583 10.22 39.99 -36.79
N LEU A 584 10.87 40.38 -35.69
CA LEU A 584 10.91 41.77 -35.23
C LEU A 584 11.48 42.69 -36.32
N ILE A 585 12.54 42.24 -37.00
CA ILE A 585 13.16 42.98 -38.10
C ILE A 585 12.26 42.98 -39.33
N GLU A 586 11.69 41.84 -39.72
CA GLU A 586 10.77 41.74 -40.87
C GLU A 586 9.58 42.71 -40.72
N GLU A 587 8.93 42.70 -39.55
CA GLU A 587 7.80 43.59 -39.24
C GLU A 587 8.22 45.06 -39.17
N TYR A 588 9.42 45.35 -38.65
CA TYR A 588 9.97 46.72 -38.66
C TYR A 588 10.16 47.25 -40.08
N VAL A 589 10.77 46.45 -40.96
CA VAL A 589 11.01 46.83 -42.37
C VAL A 589 9.69 47.01 -43.11
N GLU A 590 8.68 46.19 -42.82
CA GLU A 590 7.34 46.34 -43.37
C GLU A 590 6.66 47.64 -42.91
N ILE A 591 6.86 48.05 -41.66
CA ILE A 591 6.30 49.29 -41.10
C ILE A 591 7.05 50.54 -41.63
N SER A 592 8.38 50.50 -41.69
CA SER A 592 9.22 51.68 -41.95
C SER A 592 9.49 51.96 -43.43
N GLY A 593 9.29 50.99 -44.32
CA GLY A 593 9.41 51.16 -45.78
C GLY A 593 10.85 51.29 -46.32
N GLU A 594 11.84 51.57 -45.48
CA GLU A 594 13.28 51.59 -45.81
C GLU A 594 14.14 51.09 -44.64
N VAL A 595 15.24 50.38 -44.96
CA VAL A 595 16.28 50.02 -44.00
C VAL A 595 17.25 51.21 -43.86
N LYS A 596 16.92 52.17 -42.99
CA LYS A 596 17.85 53.25 -42.60
C LYS A 596 18.21 53.13 -41.13
N TRP A 597 19.32 52.44 -40.85
CA TRP A 597 19.95 52.46 -39.53
C TRP A 597 20.71 53.77 -39.37
N ARG A 598 20.43 54.51 -38.30
CA ARG A 598 21.16 55.75 -38.00
C ARG A 598 22.58 55.42 -37.55
N THR A 599 23.53 55.42 -38.48
CA THR A 599 24.93 55.76 -38.18
C THR A 599 25.12 57.23 -38.56
N GLY A 600 25.65 58.03 -37.62
CA GLY A 600 25.58 59.50 -37.66
C GLY A 600 25.97 60.14 -39.01
N GLU A 601 25.32 61.26 -39.34
CA GLU A 601 25.60 61.99 -40.58
C GLU A 601 27.01 62.59 -40.54
N TYR A 602 27.74 62.44 -41.66
CA TYR A 602 29.06 63.04 -41.86
C TYR A 602 28.93 64.57 -41.88
N ALA A 603 29.41 65.21 -40.81
CA ALA A 603 29.25 66.65 -40.61
C ALA A 603 30.48 67.45 -41.02
N GLY A 604 31.62 66.80 -41.22
CA GLY A 604 32.82 67.46 -41.69
C GLY A 604 34.10 66.78 -41.25
N VAL A 605 35.07 67.61 -40.90
CA VAL A 605 36.45 67.18 -40.60
C VAL A 605 37.04 68.18 -39.62
N ARG A 606 37.62 67.66 -38.54
CA ARG A 606 38.37 68.43 -37.54
C ARG A 606 39.85 68.03 -37.52
N GLU A 607 40.72 68.88 -36.99
CA GLU A 607 42.15 68.57 -36.86
C GLU A 607 42.34 67.36 -35.93
N PHE A 608 43.28 66.47 -36.27
CA PHE A 608 43.53 65.23 -35.53
C PHE A 608 44.11 65.54 -34.15
N GLU A 609 43.50 65.00 -33.10
CA GLU A 609 43.94 65.17 -31.72
C GLU A 609 44.60 63.90 -31.17
N PRO A 610 45.59 64.01 -30.26
CA PRO A 610 46.22 62.85 -29.63
C PRO A 610 45.18 62.00 -28.87
N GLY A 611 44.84 60.84 -29.42
CA GLY A 611 43.77 59.95 -28.92
C GLY A 611 42.82 59.49 -30.02
N ASP A 612 42.79 60.19 -31.17
CA ASP A 612 41.99 59.81 -32.33
C ASP A 612 42.55 58.54 -33.00
N THR A 613 41.66 57.66 -33.49
CA THR A 613 42.10 56.44 -34.17
C THR A 613 42.49 56.72 -35.62
N PHE A 614 43.53 56.04 -36.11
CA PHE A 614 43.97 56.17 -37.51
C PHE A 614 42.89 55.78 -38.54
N ARG A 615 41.84 55.07 -38.11
CA ARG A 615 40.70 54.70 -38.96
C ARG A 615 39.79 55.90 -39.26
N ASP A 616 39.75 56.88 -38.37
CA ASP A 616 38.89 58.06 -38.49
C ASP A 616 39.55 59.17 -39.32
N LEU A 617 40.81 58.99 -39.74
CA LEU A 617 41.50 59.92 -40.63
C LEU A 617 40.83 60.02 -42.00
N HIS A 618 40.58 61.25 -42.42
CA HIS A 618 40.11 61.55 -43.76
C HIS A 618 41.30 61.68 -44.73
N TRP A 619 41.87 60.55 -45.15
CA TRP A 619 43.11 60.46 -45.94
C TRP A 619 43.20 61.43 -47.13
N LYS A 620 42.12 61.57 -47.92
CA LYS A 620 42.10 62.50 -49.07
C LYS A 620 42.26 63.98 -48.67
N LYS A 621 41.71 64.38 -47.53
CA LYS A 621 41.77 65.75 -47.02
C LYS A 621 43.07 65.99 -46.25
N THR A 622 43.57 64.98 -45.54
CA THR A 622 44.89 65.03 -44.93
C THR A 622 46.01 65.21 -45.95
N LEU A 623 45.96 64.49 -47.08
CA LEU A 623 46.92 64.66 -48.17
C LEU A 623 46.77 66.00 -48.89
N SER A 624 45.54 66.51 -49.02
CA SER A 624 45.26 67.81 -49.65
C SER A 624 45.67 69.02 -48.79
N MET A 625 45.57 68.91 -47.46
CA MET A 625 45.82 70.01 -46.53
C MET A 625 47.18 69.90 -45.83
N LEU A 626 47.92 68.80 -46.04
CA LEU A 626 49.20 68.48 -45.40
C LEU A 626 49.14 68.53 -43.86
N ARG A 627 47.96 68.24 -43.29
CA ARG A 627 47.71 68.14 -41.84
C ARG A 627 46.82 66.93 -41.56
N PHE A 628 47.01 66.25 -40.44
CA PHE A 628 46.14 65.13 -40.07
C PHE A 628 44.75 65.64 -39.69
N VAL A 629 43.71 65.09 -40.34
CA VAL A 629 42.33 65.57 -40.20
C VAL A 629 41.40 64.37 -40.03
N SER A 630 40.62 64.34 -38.95
CA SER A 630 39.71 63.26 -38.59
C SER A 630 38.28 63.57 -39.01
N LYS A 631 37.52 62.56 -39.44
CA LYS A 631 36.11 62.67 -39.84
C LYS A 631 35.27 63.05 -38.62
N GLU A 632 34.39 64.04 -38.80
CA GLU A 632 33.46 64.50 -37.77
C GLU A 632 32.03 64.08 -38.14
N TYR A 633 31.31 63.53 -37.17
CA TYR A 633 29.93 63.09 -37.31
C TYR A 633 29.06 63.91 -36.34
N VAL A 634 28.01 64.57 -36.82
CA VAL A 634 27.08 65.34 -35.98
C VAL A 634 25.77 64.59 -35.82
N THR A 635 25.29 64.50 -34.59
CA THR A 635 23.94 64.02 -34.24
C THR A 635 22.94 65.18 -34.29
N ALA A 636 21.88 65.04 -35.09
CA ALA A 636 20.78 66.00 -35.11
C ALA A 636 19.89 65.86 -33.86
N SER A 637 20.14 66.70 -32.85
CA SER A 637 19.10 67.38 -32.06
C SER A 637 19.75 68.33 -31.04
N GLU A 638 20.13 69.53 -31.49
CA GLU A 638 19.99 70.71 -30.64
C GLU A 638 18.52 71.13 -30.69
N SER A 639 17.73 70.67 -29.73
CA SER A 639 16.47 71.31 -29.36
C SER A 639 16.52 71.66 -27.88
N GLN A 640 16.87 72.92 -27.64
CA GLN A 640 16.56 73.77 -26.48
C GLN A 640 16.76 73.17 -25.07
N GLY A 641 17.75 73.74 -24.38
CA GLY A 641 17.88 73.62 -22.94
C GLY A 641 16.64 74.11 -22.20
N GLY A 642 16.24 73.33 -21.20
CA GLY A 642 15.23 73.68 -20.20
C GLY A 642 15.70 73.24 -18.82
N GLY A 643 15.83 74.25 -17.94
CA GLY A 643 16.07 74.26 -16.49
C GLY A 643 16.07 72.97 -15.67
N GLY A 644 17.02 72.92 -14.74
CA GLY A 644 17.15 71.90 -13.72
C GLY A 644 15.90 71.67 -12.87
N GLY A 645 15.67 70.41 -12.55
CA GLY A 645 14.71 69.92 -11.58
C GLY A 645 14.99 68.45 -11.32
N ALA A 646 15.55 68.14 -10.15
CA ALA A 646 15.80 66.77 -9.71
C ALA A 646 14.46 66.05 -9.46
N GLY A 647 14.28 64.88 -10.06
CA GLY A 647 13.20 63.93 -9.74
C GLY A 647 12.07 63.87 -10.76
N GLY A 648 12.28 63.18 -11.89
CA GLY A 648 11.19 62.94 -12.83
C GLY A 648 11.50 62.27 -14.18
N GLY A 649 12.75 61.94 -14.52
CA GLY A 649 13.07 61.37 -15.85
C GLY A 649 12.32 60.07 -16.18
N GLU A 650 11.85 59.95 -17.43
CA GLU A 650 11.13 58.80 -17.99
C GLU A 650 12.02 57.54 -18.03
N ALA A 651 11.49 56.41 -17.55
CA ALA A 651 12.26 55.17 -17.44
C ALA A 651 12.29 54.37 -18.76
N PHE A 652 13.46 53.86 -19.15
CA PHE A 652 13.59 52.94 -20.29
C PHE A 652 13.62 51.47 -19.83
N LEU A 653 13.34 50.54 -20.75
CA LEU A 653 13.28 49.10 -20.45
C LEU A 653 14.55 48.40 -20.93
N ILE A 654 15.13 47.53 -20.10
CA ILE A 654 16.12 46.54 -20.50
C ILE A 654 15.52 45.16 -20.27
N VAL A 655 15.37 44.36 -21.32
CA VAL A 655 14.69 43.07 -21.27
C VAL A 655 15.60 41.99 -21.84
N ASN A 656 16.01 41.05 -20.99
CA ASN A 656 16.73 39.86 -21.41
C ASN A 656 15.75 38.69 -21.55
N LEU A 657 15.51 38.26 -22.80
CA LEU A 657 14.57 37.20 -23.14
C LEU A 657 15.21 35.80 -23.13
N THR A 658 16.41 35.67 -22.56
CA THR A 658 17.01 34.35 -22.32
C THR A 658 16.26 33.65 -21.17
N ALA A 659 15.55 32.58 -21.52
CA ALA A 659 14.72 31.79 -20.60
C ALA A 659 15.15 30.32 -20.60
N THR A 660 14.87 29.62 -19.50
CA THR A 660 15.16 28.18 -19.32
C THR A 660 13.93 27.28 -19.45
N SER A 661 12.74 27.85 -19.70
CA SER A 661 11.51 27.10 -19.99
C SER A 661 10.51 27.97 -20.75
N SER A 662 9.60 27.35 -21.52
CA SER A 662 8.57 28.08 -22.29
C SER A 662 7.66 28.92 -21.40
N ARG A 663 7.46 28.47 -20.14
CA ARG A 663 6.76 29.22 -19.11
C ARG A 663 7.50 30.50 -18.70
N GLU A 664 8.81 30.41 -18.50
CA GLU A 664 9.62 31.58 -18.15
C GLU A 664 9.69 32.57 -19.32
N LEU A 665 9.84 32.08 -20.55
CA LEU A 665 9.81 32.94 -21.74
C LEU A 665 8.49 33.69 -21.88
N ASP A 666 7.35 32.99 -21.71
CA ASP A 666 6.01 33.59 -21.72
C ASP A 666 5.84 34.62 -20.60
N ALA A 667 6.39 34.38 -19.40
CA ALA A 667 6.37 35.35 -18.31
C ALA A 667 7.21 36.61 -18.60
N LEU A 668 8.41 36.46 -19.17
CA LEU A 668 9.27 37.60 -19.53
C LEU A 668 8.62 38.47 -20.62
N LEU A 669 8.01 37.86 -21.61
CA LEU A 669 7.28 38.54 -22.68
C LEU A 669 6.00 39.19 -22.16
N ALA A 670 5.27 38.52 -21.28
CA ALA A 670 4.12 39.10 -20.60
C ALA A 670 4.52 40.34 -19.78
N ASN A 671 5.67 40.31 -19.10
CA ASN A 671 6.18 41.47 -18.36
C ASN A 671 6.58 42.62 -19.30
N LEU A 672 7.29 42.33 -20.39
CA LEU A 672 7.60 43.33 -21.43
C LEU A 672 6.31 43.96 -21.97
N LEU A 673 5.37 43.14 -22.43
CA LEU A 673 4.08 43.62 -22.94
C LEU A 673 3.29 44.39 -21.89
N HIS A 674 3.31 43.97 -20.63
CA HIS A 674 2.61 44.66 -19.56
C HIS A 674 3.10 46.11 -19.42
N HIS A 675 4.42 46.32 -19.34
CA HIS A 675 5.00 47.66 -19.22
C HIS A 675 4.74 48.52 -20.47
N VAL A 676 4.84 47.93 -21.66
CA VAL A 676 4.57 48.66 -22.92
C VAL A 676 3.08 49.01 -23.04
N VAL A 677 2.17 48.09 -22.72
CA VAL A 677 0.71 48.31 -22.72
C VAL A 677 0.30 49.35 -21.67
N GLU A 678 0.88 49.29 -20.46
CA GLU A 678 0.62 50.26 -19.40
C GLU A 678 1.12 51.66 -19.80
N ARG A 679 2.33 51.75 -20.38
CA ARG A 679 2.87 53.01 -20.88
C ARG A 679 2.00 53.57 -22.00
N THR A 680 1.62 52.75 -22.98
CA THR A 680 0.73 53.16 -24.08
C THR A 680 -0.65 53.57 -23.59
N SER A 681 -1.18 52.91 -22.54
CA SER A 681 -2.48 53.26 -21.96
C SER A 681 -2.47 54.58 -21.21
N SER A 682 -1.32 54.98 -20.66
CA SER A 682 -1.16 56.21 -19.86
C SER A 682 -0.79 57.40 -20.73
N ASP A 683 0.16 57.22 -21.65
CA ASP A 683 0.60 58.24 -22.60
C ASP A 683 1.05 57.57 -23.92
N PRO A 684 0.20 57.58 -24.96
CA PRO A 684 0.47 57.00 -26.26
C PRO A 684 1.71 57.58 -26.98
N GLU A 685 1.97 58.88 -26.82
CA GLU A 685 3.03 59.62 -27.54
C GLU A 685 4.35 59.67 -26.78
N ALA A 686 4.35 59.23 -25.51
CA ALA A 686 5.54 59.19 -24.68
C ALA A 686 6.71 58.46 -25.35
N SER A 687 7.90 59.01 -25.16
CA SER A 687 9.14 58.36 -25.58
C SER A 687 9.35 57.05 -24.80
N LEU A 688 9.68 55.99 -25.52
CA LEU A 688 9.94 54.67 -24.96
C LEU A 688 11.12 54.02 -25.67
N ASP A 689 12.18 53.80 -24.89
CA ASP A 689 13.34 53.02 -25.32
C ASP A 689 13.26 51.62 -24.71
N VAL A 690 13.40 50.58 -25.53
CA VAL A 690 13.40 49.18 -25.13
C VAL A 690 14.64 48.48 -25.65
N VAL A 691 15.49 48.04 -24.74
CA VAL A 691 16.72 47.28 -25.04
C VAL A 691 16.39 45.80 -24.90
N LEU A 692 16.34 45.07 -26.01
CA LEU A 692 16.10 43.64 -26.06
C LEU A 692 17.42 42.89 -26.15
N VAL A 693 17.71 42.06 -25.15
CA VAL A 693 18.83 41.11 -25.16
C VAL A 693 18.27 39.74 -25.53
N LEU A 694 18.70 39.25 -26.69
CA LEU A 694 18.12 38.13 -27.43
C LEU A 694 19.21 37.05 -27.65
N GLY A 695 19.57 36.33 -26.59
CA GLY A 695 20.71 35.40 -26.62
C GLY A 695 22.02 36.16 -26.90
N GLY A 696 22.61 35.94 -28.08
CA GLY A 696 23.83 36.61 -28.54
C GLY A 696 23.61 37.96 -29.23
N TYR A 697 22.40 38.51 -29.24
CA TYR A 697 22.10 39.78 -29.94
C TYR A 697 21.50 40.82 -29.00
N VAL A 698 21.75 42.10 -29.29
CA VAL A 698 21.17 43.24 -28.60
C VAL A 698 20.49 44.14 -29.62
N ALA A 699 19.21 44.41 -29.44
CA ALA A 699 18.43 45.34 -30.25
C ALA A 699 17.93 46.49 -29.37
N VAL A 700 18.15 47.73 -29.80
CA VAL A 700 17.64 48.93 -29.12
C VAL A 700 16.50 49.49 -29.94
N LEU A 701 15.27 49.39 -29.42
CA LEU A 701 14.08 49.97 -30.00
C LEU A 701 13.87 51.35 -29.38
N SER A 702 13.70 52.38 -30.20
CA SER A 702 13.46 53.75 -29.76
C SER A 702 12.31 54.35 -30.57
N GLY A 703 11.26 54.81 -29.89
CA GLY A 703 10.13 55.48 -30.51
C GLY A 703 9.07 55.92 -29.51
N ASN A 704 7.86 56.20 -29.98
CA ASN A 704 6.71 56.43 -29.10
C ASN A 704 6.14 55.11 -28.57
N ALA A 705 5.44 55.17 -27.44
CA ALA A 705 4.90 53.98 -26.76
C ALA A 705 3.94 53.16 -27.65
N VAL A 706 3.04 53.82 -28.39
CA VAL A 706 2.12 53.15 -29.35
C VAL A 706 2.90 52.42 -30.44
N GLY A 707 3.92 53.05 -30.99
CA GLY A 707 4.69 52.47 -32.09
C GLY A 707 5.47 51.23 -31.64
N VAL A 708 6.12 51.31 -30.48
CA VAL A 708 6.78 50.14 -29.87
C VAL A 708 5.77 49.02 -29.58
N LEU A 709 4.56 49.36 -29.10
CA LEU A 709 3.48 48.38 -28.88
C LEU A 709 3.02 47.71 -30.18
N GLU A 710 2.86 48.48 -31.26
CA GLU A 710 2.45 47.95 -32.57
C GLU A 710 3.46 46.94 -33.11
N LEU A 711 4.75 47.31 -33.10
CA LEU A 711 5.84 46.45 -33.57
C LEU A 711 5.88 45.14 -32.77
N LEU A 712 5.80 45.20 -31.44
CA LEU A 712 5.77 44.01 -30.58
C LEU A 712 4.49 43.17 -30.79
N TYR A 713 3.33 43.81 -30.99
CA TYR A 713 2.07 43.12 -31.25
C TYR A 713 2.11 42.31 -32.54
N ARG A 714 2.58 42.91 -33.65
CA ARG A 714 2.69 42.20 -34.95
C ARG A 714 3.71 41.06 -34.87
N THR A 715 4.86 41.32 -34.24
CA THR A 715 5.91 40.32 -34.04
C THR A 715 5.40 39.09 -33.27
N LEU A 716 4.73 39.30 -32.14
CA LEU A 716 4.25 38.21 -31.29
C LEU A 716 3.01 37.49 -31.86
N ARG A 717 2.22 38.16 -32.70
CA ARG A 717 1.04 37.54 -33.31
C ARG A 717 1.39 36.42 -34.30
N GLY A 718 2.54 36.50 -34.96
CA GLY A 718 2.85 35.61 -36.07
C GLY A 718 4.07 34.71 -35.91
N SER A 719 4.64 34.57 -34.70
CA SER A 719 5.67 33.57 -34.40
C SER A 719 5.36 32.86 -33.08
N PRO A 720 5.12 31.53 -33.07
CA PRO A 720 5.18 30.76 -31.84
C PRO A 720 6.62 30.76 -31.32
N LEU A 721 6.80 31.08 -30.04
CA LEU A 721 8.13 31.19 -29.43
C LEU A 721 8.49 29.91 -28.70
N GLU A 722 9.62 29.34 -29.10
CA GLU A 722 10.22 28.14 -28.49
C GLU A 722 11.44 28.53 -27.67
N VAL A 723 11.80 27.71 -26.67
CA VAL A 723 12.95 27.99 -25.80
C VAL A 723 14.18 27.25 -26.28
N LEU A 724 15.34 27.91 -26.17
CA LEU A 724 16.62 27.34 -26.61
C LEU A 724 17.10 26.18 -25.71
N TYR A 725 16.73 26.21 -24.42
CA TYR A 725 17.18 25.25 -23.40
C TYR A 725 16.11 24.98 -22.35
N GLU A 726 16.01 23.75 -21.85
CA GLU A 726 15.09 23.35 -20.77
C GLU A 726 15.87 22.86 -19.53
N TYR A 727 16.03 23.71 -18.50
CA TYR A 727 16.74 23.35 -17.24
C TYR A 727 16.35 24.26 -16.05
N GLU A 728 16.60 23.81 -14.81
CA GLU A 728 16.39 24.62 -13.59
C GLU A 728 17.63 25.44 -13.23
N SER A 729 17.46 26.76 -13.02
CA SER A 729 18.55 27.69 -12.67
C SER A 729 18.46 28.24 -11.24
N LEU A 730 19.54 28.86 -10.76
CA LEU A 730 19.65 29.43 -9.40
C LEU A 730 18.54 30.46 -9.09
N ASN A 731 17.84 30.28 -7.96
CA ASN A 731 16.61 31.00 -7.60
C ASN A 731 16.81 32.31 -6.77
N ARG A 732 17.97 32.98 -6.82
CA ARG A 732 18.15 34.25 -6.07
C ARG A 732 19.11 35.22 -6.76
N TYR A 733 18.85 36.52 -6.57
CA TYR A 733 19.79 37.59 -6.87
C TYR A 733 21.01 37.50 -5.95
N LEU A 734 22.18 37.83 -6.51
CA LEU A 734 23.36 38.10 -5.72
C LEU A 734 23.31 39.55 -5.22
N ARG A 735 23.58 39.74 -3.93
CA ARG A 735 23.70 41.06 -3.31
C ARG A 735 24.94 41.78 -3.88
N PRO A 736 24.95 43.12 -3.96
CA PRO A 736 26.10 43.87 -4.45
C PRO A 736 27.42 43.50 -3.75
N GLU A 737 27.35 43.25 -2.44
CA GLU A 737 28.47 42.79 -1.61
C GLU A 737 28.95 41.37 -2.00
N GLU A 738 28.04 40.48 -2.37
CA GLU A 738 28.35 39.12 -2.85
C GLU A 738 29.00 39.18 -4.23
N VAL A 739 28.53 40.08 -5.12
CA VAL A 739 29.14 40.33 -6.42
C VAL A 739 30.54 40.91 -6.25
N GLU A 740 30.71 41.87 -5.34
CA GLU A 740 32.02 42.46 -5.02
C GLU A 740 32.99 41.42 -4.43
N PHE A 741 32.49 40.55 -3.53
CA PHE A 741 33.27 39.45 -2.97
C PHE A 741 33.70 38.44 -4.04
N ILE A 742 32.78 37.98 -4.89
CA ILE A 742 33.08 37.06 -6.01
C ILE A 742 34.09 37.70 -6.97
N SER A 743 33.99 39.01 -7.20
CA SER A 743 34.94 39.74 -8.06
C SER A 743 36.34 39.85 -7.46
N LYS A 744 36.50 39.76 -6.13
CA LYS A 744 37.77 39.94 -5.42
C LYS A 744 38.46 38.62 -5.04
N ALA A 745 37.74 37.51 -4.90
CA ALA A 745 38.24 36.22 -4.39
C ALA A 745 39.02 35.34 -5.42
N MET A 746 39.72 35.94 -6.38
CA MET A 746 40.26 35.28 -7.59
C MET A 746 41.39 34.25 -7.33
N ASP A 747 41.19 32.99 -7.76
CA ASP A 747 42.23 32.19 -8.45
C ASP A 747 41.73 30.89 -9.14
N LEU A 748 40.46 30.82 -9.55
CA LEU A 748 39.91 29.64 -10.26
C LEU A 748 39.62 29.98 -11.74
N LYS A 749 40.35 29.33 -12.66
CA LYS A 749 40.31 29.58 -14.13
C LYS A 749 38.91 29.66 -14.76
N PRO A 750 37.91 28.80 -14.42
CA PRO A 750 36.57 28.88 -15.01
C PRO A 750 35.78 30.12 -14.57
N PHE A 751 35.98 30.56 -13.33
CA PHE A 751 35.30 31.75 -12.79
C PHE A 751 35.84 33.05 -13.38
N ASN A 752 37.14 33.12 -13.68
CA ASN A 752 37.74 34.27 -14.36
C ASN A 752 37.20 34.45 -15.78
N ALA A 753 36.97 33.36 -16.52
CA ALA A 753 36.36 33.43 -17.86
C ALA A 753 34.92 33.97 -17.79
N LEU A 754 34.11 33.47 -16.85
CA LEU A 754 32.74 33.94 -16.64
C LEU A 754 32.69 35.42 -16.22
N LEU A 755 33.53 35.85 -15.28
CA LEU A 755 33.59 37.25 -14.86
C LEU A 755 34.09 38.18 -15.97
N THR A 756 35.07 37.73 -16.77
CA THR A 756 35.55 38.50 -17.93
C THR A 756 34.43 38.69 -18.94
N TYR A 757 33.66 37.64 -19.21
CA TYR A 757 32.49 37.71 -20.07
C TYR A 757 31.41 38.68 -19.52
N LEU A 758 31.01 38.52 -18.25
CA LEU A 758 30.00 39.39 -17.61
C LEU A 758 30.43 40.86 -17.56
N ALA A 759 31.71 41.11 -17.24
CA ALA A 759 32.29 42.44 -17.18
C ALA A 759 32.38 43.11 -18.56
N SER A 760 32.84 42.35 -19.56
CA SER A 760 32.91 42.79 -20.95
C SER A 760 31.51 43.09 -21.48
N SER A 761 30.58 42.13 -21.40
CA SER A 761 29.21 42.28 -21.92
C SER A 761 28.46 43.45 -21.28
N SER A 762 28.64 43.68 -19.98
CA SER A 762 27.93 44.77 -19.27
C SER A 762 28.52 46.14 -19.61
N ARG A 763 29.84 46.27 -19.74
CA ARG A 763 30.48 47.55 -20.11
C ARG A 763 30.19 47.91 -21.56
N GLU A 764 30.26 46.94 -22.45
CA GLU A 764 29.95 47.11 -23.87
C GLU A 764 28.47 47.49 -24.05
N LEU A 765 27.55 46.88 -23.29
CA LEU A 765 26.15 47.29 -23.28
C LEU A 765 25.98 48.74 -22.80
N VAL A 766 26.68 49.17 -21.75
CA VAL A 766 26.62 50.57 -21.31
C VAL A 766 27.16 51.53 -22.37
N GLN A 767 28.27 51.18 -23.04
CA GLN A 767 28.79 52.00 -24.14
C GLN A 767 27.82 52.07 -25.31
N ALA A 768 27.17 50.95 -25.66
CA ALA A 768 26.12 50.90 -26.66
C ALA A 768 24.95 51.85 -26.33
N LEU A 769 24.49 51.87 -25.08
CA LEU A 769 23.42 52.79 -24.63
C LEU A 769 23.84 54.25 -24.78
N LEU A 770 25.07 54.61 -24.40
CA LEU A 770 25.59 55.97 -24.51
C LEU A 770 25.72 56.41 -25.97
N ASN A 771 26.17 55.52 -26.86
CA ASN A 771 26.32 55.79 -28.30
C ASN A 771 24.98 56.01 -28.99
N VAL A 772 23.93 55.34 -28.53
CA VAL A 772 22.55 55.50 -29.03
C VAL A 772 21.85 56.73 -28.42
N GLY A 773 22.50 57.44 -27.48
CA GLY A 773 22.00 58.69 -26.90
C GLY A 773 21.24 58.51 -25.58
N ILE A 774 21.18 57.30 -25.01
CA ILE A 774 20.61 57.06 -23.67
C ILE A 774 21.66 57.42 -22.62
N LYS A 775 21.58 58.65 -22.08
CA LYS A 775 22.56 59.22 -21.13
C LYS A 775 22.04 59.26 -19.68
N PRO A 776 22.91 59.10 -18.66
CA PRO A 776 22.55 59.30 -17.26
C PRO A 776 22.42 60.81 -16.91
N PRO A 777 21.64 61.20 -15.88
CA PRO A 777 20.87 60.34 -14.98
C PRO A 777 19.48 60.00 -15.56
N ARG A 778 19.24 58.71 -15.83
CA ARG A 778 17.95 58.19 -16.31
C ARG A 778 17.55 56.96 -15.50
N ARG A 779 16.24 56.74 -15.34
CA ARG A 779 15.70 55.55 -14.68
C ARG A 779 15.61 54.38 -15.67
N TYR A 780 15.77 53.14 -15.20
CA TYR A 780 15.52 51.96 -16.02
C TYR A 780 14.82 50.86 -15.23
N ILE A 781 14.06 50.03 -15.95
CA ILE A 781 13.47 48.78 -15.45
C ILE A 781 14.19 47.62 -16.13
N LEU A 782 14.66 46.66 -15.34
CA LEU A 782 15.33 45.46 -15.83
C LEU A 782 14.41 44.25 -15.70
N ILE A 783 14.13 43.58 -16.83
CA ILE A 783 13.36 42.33 -16.91
C ILE A 783 14.31 41.23 -17.37
N HIS A 784 14.43 40.13 -16.64
CA HIS A 784 15.35 39.05 -17.01
C HIS A 784 14.89 37.71 -16.45
N GLY A 785 15.34 36.61 -17.10
CA GLY A 785 15.14 35.25 -16.60
C GLY A 785 16.03 34.91 -15.41
N LYS A 786 15.70 33.82 -14.72
CA LYS A 786 16.41 33.26 -13.57
C LYS A 786 17.85 32.88 -13.93
N ALA A 787 18.07 32.27 -15.10
CA ALA A 787 19.41 31.93 -15.57
C ALA A 787 20.32 33.16 -15.77
N THR A 788 19.73 34.31 -16.08
CA THR A 788 20.45 35.57 -16.30
C THR A 788 20.50 36.47 -15.05
N SER A 789 20.07 35.99 -13.89
CA SER A 789 20.05 36.75 -12.64
C SER A 789 21.45 37.25 -12.21
N THR A 790 22.49 36.45 -12.43
CA THR A 790 23.88 36.85 -12.12
C THR A 790 24.36 37.95 -13.07
N TRP A 791 24.01 37.86 -14.35
CA TRP A 791 24.26 38.92 -15.34
C TRP A 791 23.51 40.20 -14.98
N ALA A 792 22.24 40.09 -14.59
CA ALA A 792 21.42 41.22 -14.16
C ALA A 792 21.99 41.93 -12.93
N SER A 793 22.38 41.19 -11.89
CA SER A 793 23.05 41.76 -10.70
C SER A 793 24.33 42.52 -11.07
N TYR A 794 25.15 41.95 -11.98
CA TYR A 794 26.37 42.61 -12.44
C TYR A 794 26.09 43.86 -13.28
N LEU A 795 25.10 43.80 -14.18
CA LEU A 795 24.68 44.93 -14.99
C LEU A 795 24.15 46.08 -14.12
N ILE A 796 23.36 45.78 -13.07
CA ILE A 796 22.87 46.78 -12.12
C ILE A 796 24.06 47.48 -11.44
N TYR A 797 25.08 46.74 -11.02
CA TYR A 797 26.29 47.30 -10.43
C TYR A 797 27.01 48.26 -11.40
N VAL A 798 27.20 47.85 -12.66
CA VAL A 798 27.87 48.69 -13.68
C VAL A 798 27.04 49.93 -14.02
N LEU A 799 25.73 49.79 -14.27
CA LEU A 799 24.84 50.91 -14.59
C LEU A 799 24.76 51.93 -13.45
N SER A 800 24.71 51.45 -12.20
CA SER A 800 24.70 52.31 -11.02
C SER A 800 26.00 53.10 -10.89
N GLY A 801 27.14 52.46 -11.18
CA GLY A 801 28.46 53.12 -11.18
C GLY A 801 28.61 54.23 -12.23
N VAL A 802 27.79 54.22 -13.29
CA VAL A 802 27.78 55.22 -14.37
C VAL A 802 26.67 56.28 -14.19
N GLY A 803 25.85 56.17 -13.14
CA GLY A 803 24.84 57.18 -12.77
C GLY A 803 23.42 56.89 -13.25
N PHE A 804 23.12 55.67 -13.73
CA PHE A 804 21.74 55.23 -13.97
C PHE A 804 21.09 54.78 -12.67
N THR A 805 19.76 54.92 -12.58
CA THR A 805 18.99 54.56 -11.39
C THR A 805 18.04 53.40 -11.70
N HIS A 806 18.24 52.27 -11.01
CA HIS A 806 17.35 51.11 -11.15
C HIS A 806 16.03 51.38 -10.43
N ALA A 807 14.91 51.29 -11.15
CA ALA A 807 13.59 51.32 -10.57
C ALA A 807 13.25 49.91 -10.05
N TYR A 808 13.34 49.71 -8.72
CA TYR A 808 12.89 48.46 -8.12
C TYR A 808 11.39 48.30 -8.36
N VAL A 809 11.03 47.39 -9.25
CA VAL A 809 9.67 46.86 -9.33
C VAL A 809 9.50 46.02 -8.07
N GLY A 810 8.74 46.52 -7.09
CA GLY A 810 8.50 45.79 -5.85
C GLY A 810 8.00 44.38 -6.16
N ASP A 811 8.53 43.38 -5.44
CA ASP A 811 8.18 41.96 -5.50
C ASP A 811 6.67 41.74 -5.60
N ARG A 812 6.13 41.80 -6.82
CA ARG A 812 4.85 41.20 -7.16
C ARG A 812 5.20 39.94 -7.90
N ASN A 813 5.38 38.89 -7.11
CA ASN A 813 5.46 37.51 -7.59
C ASN A 813 4.31 37.28 -8.59
N PHE A 814 4.66 37.05 -9.85
CA PHE A 814 3.81 36.38 -10.82
C PHE A 814 4.23 34.92 -10.93
#